data_AF-A0A6B2X9G2-F1
#
_entry.id   AF-A0A6B2X9G2-F1
#
_cell.length_a   1.000
_cell.length_b   1.000
_cell.length_c   1.000
_cell.angle_alpha   90.00
_cell.angle_beta   90.00
_cell.angle_gamma   90.00
#
_symmetry.space_group_name_H-M   'P 1'
#
loop_
_entity.id
_entity.type
_entity.pdbx_description
1 polymer ?
#
loop_
_entity_poly.entity_id
_entity_poly.type
_entity_poly.pdbx_seq_one_letter_code
_entity_poly.pdbx_strand_id
1 'polypeptide(L)'
;MRGGWHGVRIRRRLGLLVCGGTLVALAAVLRLWWRDAATAGVLVSAIGAFVSVVALVADVLRGDPGPTARSADEQRRLAADALADAVREQWSAEARLRRLQDPAPLDVLWRPADRWLADHPENVRRGARLPAPRDCRVEDPGDCRVEEMAGSFAALPGRRLVVLGGPGSGKSVLAMRFVLGRLAARRPGGPVPVLFPAAGWDPARTGLRAWLADRLAADYPPLAAPAQQARCTLARALLDAGLVLPVLDGFDELARPCYGEAVRALNAELDDGLPLLLTSRGEAWEAAVSEGDVLTAAEVVELLPLGLGQAGAHLARTARPLRSADGSPVTAWTPVLRRLDDRPGHPLARALTTPLMVSLARTVYGDTSRDPAELLDETRFPSPDAVEEHLLGAFVPAAYGSAGAEAAEGAVRRLTLLARGLHGRGRGRLAWWELDALLPRALGVYAPGLLSLALLSALLLPVTLVGAVTELAGTESLLAVLASLAGQTVGFAFGVACLLPADETRPGPRALLRLTGLTAAVSVPLWACFAWADDLRFGFRFGGVTDGWLPDLLGGCLFSLLFTLFFGIAGLPRRPVPLGLPWNGGAGRAVARVFGGALLVGGVGAVLVGRTGNPWVVIIGTTCAVAGGALSLSGVLRAGPDTVRASRAGHIARRFAAGLVRGTAASLLVGVTACTTAGLAAVAVTAVKARPAADLDGRWSDGWHFAAHDGVRTAVTVRPLRGTLLLPGGSARPVAYPEGTRPPDCTLPLLHDRRCVGFVARRTEFVAREGGVAVRLTVPLSGGGAGVGPRPETGPKAGAESGADTHVTVAYAANLRSVLPGAARAWLTQGPVTAVAARCLPPFVAAGVLIGVVGGCVCGVYRALSVPSDVMRAADPGGSLRTDRTASLVRSGLVALIAAAVSVPVLAVPGDWGGLVHVGTQLWLPLGTAALSLSAWGRFAVARVWLAATGRMPWRLMAFLEDAHRRGVLRRSGAYFEFRHLRLQAHLADRGTDDGTHPSVPRQAAASRVGTRRSQR
;
A
#
# COMPACT_ATOMS: atom_id res chain seq x y z
N MET A 1 3.26 -40.77 12.56
CA MET A 1 4.41 -39.89 12.89
C MET A 1 5.78 -40.31 12.30
N ARG A 2 5.93 -41.34 11.43
CA ARG A 2 7.26 -41.76 10.91
C ARG A 2 7.63 -41.27 9.49
N GLY A 3 6.73 -40.65 8.73
CA GLY A 3 7.00 -40.22 7.34
C GLY A 3 7.77 -38.89 7.18
N GLY A 4 7.77 -38.02 8.19
CA GLY A 4 8.43 -36.69 8.10
C GLY A 4 9.95 -36.72 8.26
N TRP A 5 10.50 -37.73 8.92
CA TRP A 5 11.92 -37.82 9.25
C TRP A 5 12.83 -38.16 8.05
N HIS A 6 12.33 -38.96 7.10
CA HIS A 6 13.09 -39.31 5.90
C HIS A 6 13.22 -38.14 4.92
N GLY A 7 12.16 -37.31 4.76
CA GLY A 7 12.21 -36.11 3.92
C GLY A 7 13.19 -35.05 4.42
N VAL A 8 13.34 -34.92 5.74
CA VAL A 8 14.29 -33.97 6.37
C VAL A 8 15.75 -34.42 6.15
N ARG A 9 16.03 -35.72 6.24
CA ARG A 9 17.39 -36.25 5.98
C ARG A 9 17.78 -36.13 4.50
N ILE A 10 16.86 -36.39 3.58
CA ILE A 10 17.10 -36.24 2.13
C ILE A 10 17.33 -34.76 1.77
N ARG A 11 16.53 -33.83 2.32
CA ARG A 11 16.75 -32.38 2.16
C ARG A 11 18.09 -31.91 2.73
N ARG A 12 18.52 -32.45 3.87
CA ARG A 12 19.86 -32.16 4.43
C ARG A 12 20.99 -32.64 3.54
N ARG A 13 20.89 -33.85 2.95
CA ARG A 13 21.92 -34.41 2.06
C ARG A 13 22.03 -33.64 0.74
N LEU A 14 20.90 -33.26 0.15
CA LEU A 14 20.87 -32.39 -1.05
C LEU A 14 21.44 -31.01 -0.76
N GLY A 15 21.14 -30.41 0.39
CA GLY A 15 21.73 -29.14 0.81
C GLY A 15 23.25 -29.20 0.94
N LEU A 16 23.79 -30.28 1.53
CA LEU A 16 25.23 -30.50 1.66
C LEU A 16 25.92 -30.74 0.30
N LEU A 17 25.29 -31.46 -0.63
CA LEU A 17 25.82 -31.66 -1.98
C LEU A 17 25.89 -30.35 -2.78
N VAL A 18 24.86 -29.50 -2.67
CA VAL A 18 24.86 -28.17 -3.30
C VAL A 18 25.94 -27.27 -2.70
N CYS A 19 26.14 -27.30 -1.38
CA CYS A 19 27.25 -26.60 -0.71
C CYS A 19 28.63 -27.12 -1.15
N GLY A 20 28.77 -28.43 -1.32
CA GLY A 20 30.02 -29.04 -1.82
C GLY A 20 30.33 -28.66 -3.26
N GLY A 21 29.34 -28.71 -4.16
CA GLY A 21 29.51 -28.34 -5.57
C GLY A 21 29.88 -26.86 -5.77
N THR A 22 29.29 -25.98 -4.95
CA THR A 22 29.61 -24.54 -4.98
C THR A 22 30.99 -24.23 -4.40
N LEU A 23 31.47 -24.98 -3.40
CA LEU A 23 32.84 -24.91 -2.88
C LEU A 23 33.90 -25.26 -3.94
N VAL A 24 33.63 -26.31 -4.73
CA VAL A 24 34.54 -26.73 -5.83
C VAL A 24 34.57 -25.68 -6.95
N ALA A 25 33.42 -25.12 -7.32
CA ALA A 25 33.35 -24.04 -8.30
C ALA A 25 34.09 -22.77 -7.83
N LEU A 26 33.94 -22.41 -6.56
CA LEU A 26 34.66 -21.29 -5.93
C LEU A 26 36.18 -21.51 -5.94
N ALA A 27 36.63 -22.72 -5.59
CA ALA A 27 38.05 -23.10 -5.60
C ALA A 27 38.65 -23.07 -7.02
N ALA A 28 37.89 -23.48 -8.05
CA ALA A 28 38.32 -23.40 -9.45
C ALA A 28 38.50 -21.95 -9.93
N VAL A 29 37.57 -21.05 -9.58
CA VAL A 29 37.65 -19.61 -9.91
C VAL A 29 38.82 -18.95 -9.20
N LEU A 30 39.04 -19.26 -7.91
CA LEU A 30 40.19 -18.77 -7.13
C LEU A 30 41.53 -19.18 -7.76
N ARG A 31 41.62 -20.37 -8.35
CA ARG A 31 42.86 -20.89 -8.94
C ARG A 31 43.21 -20.27 -10.29
N LEU A 32 42.21 -19.80 -11.05
CA LEU A 32 42.40 -19.25 -12.40
C LEU A 32 42.74 -17.73 -12.40
N TRP A 33 42.40 -16.97 -11.35
CA TRP A 33 42.43 -15.50 -11.37
C TRP A 33 43.43 -14.86 -10.39
N TRP A 34 44.23 -15.65 -9.66
CA TRP A 34 45.06 -15.22 -8.51
C TRP A 34 46.18 -14.19 -8.80
N ARG A 35 46.46 -13.82 -10.05
CA ARG A 35 47.70 -13.07 -10.39
C ARG A 35 47.63 -11.54 -10.28
N ASP A 36 46.47 -10.91 -10.16
CA ASP A 36 46.36 -9.44 -10.12
C ASP A 36 45.78 -8.90 -8.80
N ALA A 37 46.40 -7.85 -8.25
CA ALA A 37 45.99 -7.14 -7.03
C ALA A 37 44.59 -6.48 -7.10
N ALA A 38 43.94 -6.49 -8.26
CA ALA A 38 42.57 -6.06 -8.47
C ALA A 38 41.50 -7.08 -7.98
N THR A 39 41.91 -8.25 -7.49
CA THR A 39 41.02 -9.40 -7.19
C THR A 39 40.42 -9.44 -5.78
N ALA A 40 40.85 -8.58 -4.85
CA ALA A 40 40.31 -8.53 -3.49
C ALA A 40 38.78 -8.27 -3.44
N GLY A 41 38.27 -7.50 -4.40
CA GLY A 41 36.84 -7.19 -4.54
C GLY A 41 35.96 -8.37 -4.97
N VAL A 42 36.48 -9.22 -5.86
CA VAL A 42 35.79 -10.42 -6.36
C VAL A 42 35.67 -11.46 -5.23
N LEU A 43 36.66 -11.51 -4.33
CA LEU A 43 36.67 -12.37 -3.15
C LEU A 43 35.51 -12.07 -2.20
N VAL A 44 35.25 -10.79 -1.91
CA VAL A 44 34.16 -10.35 -1.01
C VAL A 44 32.80 -10.68 -1.60
N SER A 45 32.62 -10.52 -2.92
CA SER A 45 31.39 -10.88 -3.63
C SER A 45 31.12 -12.37 -3.66
N ALA A 46 32.16 -13.19 -3.87
CA ALA A 46 32.03 -14.64 -3.90
C ALA A 46 31.74 -15.23 -2.51
N ILE A 47 32.36 -14.68 -1.46
CA ILE A 47 32.10 -15.03 -0.06
C ILE A 47 30.68 -14.61 0.36
N GLY A 48 30.23 -13.40 -0.02
CA GLY A 48 28.88 -12.92 0.26
C GLY A 48 27.78 -13.77 -0.38
N ALA A 49 27.98 -14.19 -1.64
CA ALA A 49 27.09 -15.12 -2.33
C ALA A 49 27.06 -16.49 -1.62
N PHE A 50 28.22 -17.03 -1.23
CA PHE A 50 28.35 -18.30 -0.52
C PHE A 50 27.63 -18.29 0.85
N VAL A 51 27.89 -17.27 1.67
CA VAL A 51 27.25 -17.11 2.99
C VAL A 51 25.73 -17.01 2.86
N SER A 52 25.24 -16.37 1.80
CA SER A 52 23.80 -16.20 1.55
C SER A 52 23.11 -17.49 1.10
N VAL A 53 23.77 -18.31 0.27
CA VAL A 53 23.26 -19.65 -0.09
C VAL A 53 23.23 -20.55 1.14
N VAL A 54 24.28 -20.52 1.97
CA VAL A 54 24.35 -21.30 3.22
C VAL A 54 23.28 -20.84 4.23
N ALA A 55 23.05 -19.53 4.37
CA ALA A 55 22.02 -18.98 5.26
C ALA A 55 20.59 -19.35 4.80
N LEU A 56 20.33 -19.33 3.49
CA LEU A 56 19.05 -19.76 2.91
C LEU A 56 18.79 -21.25 3.16
N VAL A 57 19.81 -22.10 2.93
CA VAL A 57 19.71 -23.54 3.19
C VAL A 57 19.54 -23.81 4.68
N ALA A 58 20.23 -23.07 5.57
CA ALA A 58 20.08 -23.20 7.01
C ALA A 58 18.69 -22.77 7.53
N ASP A 59 18.09 -21.71 6.98
CA ASP A 59 16.73 -21.25 7.34
C ASP A 59 15.66 -22.25 6.86
N VAL A 60 15.78 -22.76 5.64
CA VAL A 60 14.88 -23.79 5.09
C VAL A 60 14.94 -25.10 5.90
N LEU A 61 16.07 -25.38 6.55
CA LEU A 61 16.28 -26.56 7.37
C LEU A 61 15.90 -26.37 8.86
N ARG A 62 15.75 -25.14 9.36
CA ARG A 62 15.30 -24.83 10.72
C ARG A 62 13.78 -24.57 10.72
N GLY A 63 12.98 -25.63 10.69
CA GLY A 63 11.56 -25.51 11.04
C GLY A 63 11.43 -25.03 12.49
N ASP A 64 10.75 -23.91 12.72
CA ASP A 64 10.57 -23.26 14.02
C ASP A 64 9.83 -24.19 15.03
N PRO A 65 10.40 -24.47 16.23
CA PRO A 65 9.63 -24.94 17.38
C PRO A 65 9.05 -23.74 18.13
N GLY A 66 7.72 -23.60 18.15
CA GLY A 66 7.03 -22.51 18.84
C GLY A 66 7.11 -22.61 20.38
N PRO A 67 7.05 -21.49 21.12
CA PRO A 67 7.11 -21.45 22.59
C PRO A 67 5.88 -22.11 23.23
N THR A 68 6.10 -22.75 24.39
CA THR A 68 5.17 -23.55 25.21
C THR A 68 3.80 -22.90 25.41
N ALA A 69 2.75 -23.67 25.08
CA ALA A 69 1.35 -23.27 24.98
C ALA A 69 0.70 -22.98 26.36
N ARG A 70 -0.05 -21.87 26.44
CA ARG A 70 -1.22 -21.79 27.34
C ARG A 70 -2.27 -22.76 26.83
N SER A 71 -3.21 -23.22 27.68
CA SER A 71 -4.29 -24.10 27.19
C SER A 71 -5.04 -23.40 26.04
N ALA A 72 -5.25 -24.10 24.93
CA ALA A 72 -5.85 -23.51 23.73
C ALA A 72 -7.29 -23.01 23.98
N ASP A 73 -7.97 -23.50 25.01
CA ASP A 73 -9.27 -22.99 25.49
C ASP A 73 -9.17 -21.60 26.12
N GLU A 74 -8.18 -21.38 26.99
CA GLU A 74 -7.98 -20.08 27.63
C GLU A 74 -7.66 -18.99 26.59
N GLN A 75 -6.85 -19.32 25.59
CA GLN A 75 -6.56 -18.41 24.48
C GLN A 75 -7.81 -18.09 23.64
N ARG A 76 -8.69 -19.07 23.39
CA ARG A 76 -9.97 -18.86 22.68
C ARG A 76 -10.92 -17.97 23.48
N ARG A 77 -11.07 -18.21 24.79
CA ARG A 77 -11.94 -17.40 25.66
C ARG A 77 -11.46 -15.94 25.77
N LEU A 78 -10.15 -15.73 25.92
CA LEU A 78 -9.56 -14.39 25.90
C LEU A 78 -9.76 -13.68 24.56
N ALA A 79 -9.64 -14.40 23.44
CA ALA A 79 -9.92 -13.84 22.12
C ALA A 79 -11.41 -13.49 21.94
N ALA A 80 -12.32 -14.30 22.49
CA ALA A 80 -13.75 -14.01 22.51
C ALA A 80 -14.07 -12.77 23.35
N ASP A 81 -13.44 -12.58 24.51
CA ASP A 81 -13.63 -11.37 25.31
C ASP A 81 -13.13 -10.11 24.59
N ALA A 82 -11.95 -10.19 23.95
CA ALA A 82 -11.44 -9.10 23.12
C ALA A 82 -12.37 -8.78 21.92
N LEU A 83 -12.99 -9.80 21.31
CA LEU A 83 -13.98 -9.63 20.25
C LEU A 83 -15.25 -8.97 20.80
N ALA A 84 -15.74 -9.38 21.97
CA ALA A 84 -16.94 -8.80 22.59
C ALA A 84 -16.77 -7.30 22.88
N ASP A 85 -15.60 -6.88 23.35
CA ASP A 85 -15.31 -5.47 23.60
C ASP A 85 -15.27 -4.66 22.30
N ALA A 86 -14.63 -5.18 21.25
CA ALA A 86 -14.60 -4.55 19.94
C ALA A 86 -16.01 -4.39 19.33
N VAL A 87 -16.81 -5.44 19.39
CA VAL A 87 -18.19 -5.44 18.88
C VAL A 87 -19.06 -4.46 19.69
N ARG A 88 -18.92 -4.42 21.02
CA ARG A 88 -19.66 -3.49 21.89
C ARG A 88 -19.30 -2.03 21.59
N GLU A 89 -18.01 -1.74 21.44
CA GLU A 89 -17.55 -0.39 21.12
C GLU A 89 -18.13 0.08 19.77
N GLN A 90 -18.02 -0.77 18.74
CA GLN A 90 -18.53 -0.48 17.40
C GLN A 90 -20.03 -0.20 17.40
N TRP A 91 -20.86 -1.11 17.91
CA TRP A 91 -22.32 -0.96 17.82
C TRP A 91 -22.89 0.05 18.82
N SER A 92 -22.23 0.29 19.96
CA SER A 92 -22.67 1.35 20.89
C SER A 92 -22.41 2.75 20.32
N ALA A 93 -21.30 2.93 19.57
CA ALA A 93 -21.02 4.16 18.86
C ALA A 93 -22.05 4.40 17.75
N GLU A 94 -22.35 3.37 16.96
CA GLU A 94 -23.38 3.43 15.92
C GLU A 94 -24.78 3.71 16.52
N ALA A 95 -25.14 3.10 17.65
CA ALA A 95 -26.40 3.39 18.34
C ALA A 95 -26.51 4.86 18.81
N ARG A 96 -25.42 5.42 19.38
CA ARG A 96 -25.32 6.84 19.76
C ARG A 96 -25.54 7.77 18.58
N LEU A 97 -24.89 7.49 17.46
CA LEU A 97 -25.03 8.31 16.24
C LEU A 97 -26.43 8.27 15.66
N ARG A 98 -27.09 7.11 15.75
CA ARG A 98 -28.49 6.93 15.35
C ARG A 98 -29.49 7.58 16.30
N ARG A 99 -29.03 8.18 17.41
CA ARG A 99 -29.86 8.73 18.50
C ARG A 99 -30.93 7.74 18.97
N LEU A 100 -30.60 6.44 19.03
CA LEU A 100 -31.57 5.42 19.47
C LEU A 100 -31.93 5.52 20.95
N GLN A 101 -31.21 6.36 21.70
CA GLN A 101 -31.42 6.61 23.12
C GLN A 101 -32.03 7.99 23.38
N ASP A 102 -32.24 8.83 22.34
CA ASP A 102 -32.79 10.17 22.52
C ASP A 102 -33.55 10.68 21.27
N PRO A 103 -34.88 10.47 21.21
CA PRO A 103 -35.71 9.68 22.12
C PRO A 103 -35.64 8.17 21.82
N ALA A 104 -36.30 7.36 22.65
CA ALA A 104 -36.40 5.90 22.46
C ALA A 104 -36.82 5.52 21.03
N PRO A 105 -36.35 4.38 20.49
CA PRO A 105 -36.65 3.97 19.11
C PRO A 105 -38.15 3.78 18.89
N LEU A 106 -38.58 3.77 17.63
CA LEU A 106 -39.93 3.34 17.27
C LEU A 106 -40.12 1.88 17.72
N ASP A 107 -41.12 1.65 18.56
CA ASP A 107 -41.49 0.32 19.03
C ASP A 107 -42.23 -0.43 17.92
N VAL A 108 -41.47 -1.19 17.14
CA VAL A 108 -42.01 -2.07 16.10
C VAL A 108 -42.56 -3.32 16.77
N LEU A 109 -43.82 -3.63 16.51
CA LEU A 109 -44.44 -4.86 16.98
C LEU A 109 -44.05 -6.02 16.04
N TRP A 110 -44.05 -7.23 16.58
CA TRP A 110 -43.82 -8.45 15.81
C TRP A 110 -44.90 -9.47 16.10
N ARG A 111 -45.12 -10.39 15.15
CA ARG A 111 -45.99 -11.55 15.30
C ARG A 111 -45.30 -12.82 14.78
N PRO A 112 -45.74 -14.03 15.14
CA PRO A 112 -45.34 -15.23 14.43
C PRO A 112 -45.68 -15.11 12.93
N ALA A 113 -44.76 -15.54 12.06
CA ALA A 113 -45.00 -15.58 10.63
C ALA A 113 -45.96 -16.73 10.25
N ASP A 114 -46.41 -16.77 9.00
CA ASP A 114 -47.23 -17.86 8.50
C ASP A 114 -46.56 -19.22 8.73
N ARG A 115 -47.36 -20.21 9.16
CA ARG A 115 -46.87 -21.54 9.54
C ARG A 115 -46.10 -22.27 8.42
N TRP A 116 -46.32 -21.88 7.18
CA TRP A 116 -45.68 -22.46 5.99
C TRP A 116 -44.25 -21.94 5.76
N LEU A 117 -43.89 -20.84 6.43
CA LEU A 117 -42.56 -20.23 6.35
C LEU A 117 -41.62 -20.72 7.46
N ALA A 118 -42.14 -21.50 8.41
CA ALA A 118 -41.46 -22.00 9.61
C ALA A 118 -41.52 -23.53 9.70
N ASP A 119 -40.62 -24.12 10.48
CA ASP A 119 -40.65 -25.55 10.78
C ASP A 119 -41.78 -25.88 11.78
N HIS A 120 -42.11 -27.17 11.88
CA HIS A 120 -43.12 -27.69 12.79
C HIS A 120 -42.85 -27.25 14.24
N PRO A 121 -43.87 -26.81 15.00
CA PRO A 121 -43.71 -26.35 16.39
C PRO A 121 -43.02 -27.37 17.30
N GLU A 122 -43.22 -28.66 17.04
CA GLU A 122 -42.58 -29.77 17.76
C GLU A 122 -41.05 -29.74 17.58
N ASN A 123 -40.58 -29.45 16.36
CA ASN A 123 -39.17 -29.34 16.02
C ASN A 123 -38.54 -28.07 16.61
N VAL A 124 -39.27 -26.95 16.57
CA VAL A 124 -38.82 -25.67 17.17
C VAL A 124 -38.72 -25.80 18.70
N ARG A 125 -39.68 -26.47 19.34
CA ARG A 125 -39.74 -26.61 20.80
C ARG A 125 -38.88 -27.74 21.36
N ARG A 126 -38.50 -28.74 20.55
CA ARG A 126 -37.72 -29.92 20.97
C ARG A 126 -38.18 -30.53 22.30
N GLY A 127 -39.50 -30.62 22.50
CA GLY A 127 -40.11 -31.16 23.72
C GLY A 127 -40.09 -30.25 24.96
N ALA A 128 -39.53 -29.05 24.88
CA ALA A 128 -39.60 -28.06 25.96
C ALA A 128 -41.02 -27.46 26.08
N ARG A 129 -41.51 -27.29 27.31
CA ARG A 129 -42.69 -26.46 27.61
C ARG A 129 -42.30 -25.00 27.49
N LEU A 130 -42.12 -24.53 26.27
CA LEU A 130 -42.11 -23.10 25.97
C LEU A 130 -43.52 -22.56 26.18
N PRO A 131 -43.70 -21.31 26.67
CA PRO A 131 -44.97 -20.63 26.56
C PRO A 131 -45.49 -20.77 25.11
N ALA A 132 -46.81 -20.94 24.92
CA ALA A 132 -47.39 -20.87 23.58
C ALA A 132 -46.86 -19.61 22.86
N PRO A 133 -46.66 -19.63 21.52
CA PRO A 133 -46.18 -18.46 20.81
C PRO A 133 -47.17 -17.38 21.18
N ARG A 134 -46.71 -16.33 21.87
CA ARG A 134 -47.62 -15.37 22.48
C ARG A 134 -48.42 -14.76 21.34
N ASP A 135 -49.67 -15.19 21.18
CA ASP A 135 -50.60 -14.55 20.27
C ASP A 135 -50.66 -13.12 20.77
N CYS A 136 -50.10 -12.17 20.00
CA CYS A 136 -50.22 -10.75 20.25
C CYS A 136 -51.68 -10.36 20.04
N ARG A 137 -52.59 -10.85 20.89
CA ARG A 137 -53.94 -10.35 21.01
C ARG A 137 -53.82 -8.96 21.62
N VAL A 138 -54.59 -8.05 21.03
CA VAL A 138 -54.59 -6.59 21.17
C VAL A 138 -54.69 -6.08 22.61
N GLU A 139 -54.91 -6.96 23.60
CA GLU A 139 -55.21 -6.62 24.99
C GLU A 139 -53.96 -6.25 25.83
N ASP A 140 -52.74 -6.70 25.47
CA ASP A 140 -51.50 -6.24 26.13
C ASP A 140 -50.28 -6.15 25.15
N PRO A 141 -50.08 -4.99 24.49
CA PRO A 141 -48.98 -4.78 23.52
C PRO A 141 -47.56 -4.75 24.13
N GLY A 142 -47.42 -4.85 25.47
CA GLY A 142 -46.13 -4.78 26.16
C GLY A 142 -45.18 -5.92 25.78
N ASP A 143 -45.71 -7.14 25.65
CA ASP A 143 -44.96 -8.39 25.48
C ASP A 143 -44.46 -8.66 24.04
N CYS A 144 -44.92 -7.88 23.05
CA CYS A 144 -44.57 -8.05 21.63
C CYS A 144 -43.60 -6.96 21.12
N ARG A 145 -42.81 -6.38 22.04
CA ARG A 145 -41.78 -5.37 21.73
C ARG A 145 -40.47 -6.02 21.30
N VAL A 146 -39.70 -5.32 20.46
CA VAL A 146 -38.36 -5.76 20.00
C VAL A 146 -37.38 -5.96 21.17
N GLU A 147 -37.57 -5.25 22.28
CA GLU A 147 -36.72 -5.33 23.47
C GLU A 147 -36.71 -6.72 24.12
N GLU A 148 -37.84 -7.41 24.07
CA GLU A 148 -38.01 -8.74 24.66
C GLU A 148 -37.51 -9.86 23.75
N MET A 149 -37.28 -9.58 22.46
CA MET A 149 -36.82 -10.55 21.45
C MET A 149 -35.52 -11.26 21.84
N ALA A 150 -34.60 -10.56 22.53
CA ALA A 150 -33.35 -11.17 23.01
C ALA A 150 -33.60 -12.20 24.14
N GLY A 151 -34.65 -12.01 24.93
CA GLY A 151 -35.12 -12.96 25.94
C GLY A 151 -35.80 -14.16 25.30
N SER A 152 -36.73 -13.93 24.36
CA SER A 152 -37.41 -14.98 23.59
C SER A 152 -36.42 -15.87 22.84
N PHE A 153 -35.43 -15.27 22.16
CA PHE A 153 -34.35 -16.02 21.50
C PHE A 153 -33.55 -16.90 22.47
N ALA A 154 -33.27 -16.40 23.68
CA ALA A 154 -32.51 -17.15 24.67
C ALA A 154 -33.29 -18.34 25.26
N ALA A 155 -34.63 -18.26 25.24
CA ALA A 155 -35.53 -19.33 25.67
C ALA A 155 -35.63 -20.47 24.64
N LEU A 156 -35.42 -20.19 23.34
CA LEU A 156 -35.48 -21.20 22.28
C LEU A 156 -34.40 -22.30 22.47
N PRO A 157 -34.78 -23.60 22.50
CA PRO A 157 -33.83 -24.71 22.62
C PRO A 157 -32.81 -24.74 21.49
N GLY A 158 -33.25 -24.52 20.25
CA GLY A 158 -32.39 -24.49 19.07
C GLY A 158 -31.66 -23.16 18.85
N ARG A 159 -32.08 -22.08 19.54
CA ARG A 159 -31.54 -20.71 19.39
C ARG A 159 -31.41 -20.27 17.91
N ARG A 160 -32.45 -20.55 17.13
CA ARG A 160 -32.57 -20.20 15.71
C ARG A 160 -33.80 -19.33 15.54
N LEU A 161 -33.60 -18.11 15.05
CA LEU A 161 -34.67 -17.14 14.85
C LEU A 161 -34.51 -16.43 13.50
N VAL A 162 -35.59 -16.40 12.74
CA VAL A 162 -35.70 -15.66 11.49
C VAL A 162 -36.66 -14.49 11.69
N VAL A 163 -36.19 -13.28 11.38
CA VAL A 163 -36.96 -12.04 11.50
C VAL A 163 -37.26 -11.49 10.11
N LEU A 164 -38.53 -11.57 9.73
CA LEU A 164 -39.06 -11.07 8.46
C LEU A 164 -39.56 -9.64 8.62
N GLY A 165 -39.53 -8.89 7.53
CA GLY A 165 -40.22 -7.60 7.48
C GLY A 165 -40.01 -6.86 6.16
N GLY A 166 -40.88 -5.90 5.88
CA GLY A 166 -40.81 -5.07 4.67
C GLY A 166 -39.55 -4.21 4.57
N PRO A 167 -39.30 -3.59 3.40
CA PRO A 167 -38.25 -2.58 3.25
C PRO A 167 -38.43 -1.44 4.26
N GLY A 168 -37.35 -1.02 4.93
CA GLY A 168 -37.42 0.07 5.91
C GLY A 168 -38.11 -0.27 7.24
N SER A 169 -38.53 -1.52 7.48
CA SER A 169 -39.21 -1.97 8.71
C SER A 169 -38.35 -1.94 9.97
N GLY A 170 -37.05 -1.64 9.87
CA GLY A 170 -36.14 -1.56 11.02
C GLY A 170 -35.37 -2.84 11.36
N LYS A 171 -35.35 -3.87 10.49
CA LYS A 171 -34.59 -5.12 10.67
C LYS A 171 -33.14 -4.91 11.15
N SER A 172 -32.38 -4.04 10.49
CA SER A 172 -30.99 -3.74 10.89
C SER A 172 -30.89 -3.01 12.24
N VAL A 173 -31.89 -2.22 12.63
CA VAL A 173 -31.95 -1.60 13.96
C VAL A 173 -32.24 -2.68 15.02
N LEU A 174 -33.16 -3.61 14.72
CA LEU A 174 -33.45 -4.77 15.56
C LEU A 174 -32.20 -5.65 15.75
N ALA A 175 -31.51 -6.02 14.67
CA ALA A 175 -30.29 -6.83 14.73
C ALA A 175 -29.22 -6.17 15.61
N MET A 176 -29.03 -4.86 15.48
CA MET A 176 -28.08 -4.11 16.31
C MET A 176 -28.51 -4.04 17.78
N ARG A 177 -29.80 -3.79 18.07
CA ARG A 177 -30.33 -3.80 19.45
C ARG A 177 -30.18 -5.19 20.08
N PHE A 178 -30.43 -6.24 19.32
CA PHE A 178 -30.23 -7.62 19.74
C PHE A 178 -28.76 -7.88 20.12
N VAL A 179 -27.81 -7.49 19.26
CA VAL A 179 -26.36 -7.62 19.55
C VAL A 179 -25.99 -6.90 20.84
N LEU A 180 -26.42 -5.64 21.01
CA LEU A 180 -26.12 -4.86 22.22
C LEU A 180 -26.78 -5.45 23.48
N GLY A 181 -28.04 -5.89 23.40
CA GLY A 181 -28.74 -6.54 24.50
C GLY A 181 -28.08 -7.85 24.93
N ARG A 182 -27.67 -8.68 23.95
CA ARG A 182 -26.92 -9.93 24.22
C ARG A 182 -25.52 -9.67 24.78
N LEU A 183 -24.83 -8.62 24.35
CA LEU A 183 -23.53 -8.20 24.91
C LEU A 183 -23.63 -7.65 26.32
N ALA A 184 -24.75 -7.00 26.66
CA ALA A 184 -25.02 -6.52 28.02
C ALA A 184 -25.27 -7.69 28.99
N ALA A 185 -25.95 -8.74 28.53
CA ALA A 185 -26.21 -9.95 29.32
C ALA A 185 -25.08 -11.01 29.25
N ARG A 186 -23.98 -10.74 28.53
CA ARG A 186 -22.90 -11.72 28.29
C ARG A 186 -22.01 -11.88 29.52
N ARG A 187 -21.69 -13.13 29.88
CA ARG A 187 -20.64 -13.49 30.86
C ARG A 187 -19.25 -13.61 30.19
N PRO A 188 -18.14 -13.31 30.89
CA PRO A 188 -16.78 -13.50 30.37
C PRO A 188 -16.55 -14.91 29.84
N GLY A 189 -15.87 -15.03 28.70
CA GLY A 189 -15.65 -16.29 27.99
C GLY A 189 -16.88 -16.90 27.31
N GLY A 190 -18.04 -16.26 27.34
CA GLY A 190 -19.27 -16.70 26.66
C GLY A 190 -19.31 -16.37 25.16
N PRO A 191 -20.35 -16.82 24.43
CA PRO A 191 -20.51 -16.54 23.02
C PRO A 191 -20.69 -15.05 22.74
N VAL A 192 -20.11 -14.58 21.64
CA VAL A 192 -20.14 -13.18 21.20
C VAL A 192 -21.12 -13.02 20.04
N PRO A 193 -22.19 -12.22 20.18
CA PRO A 193 -23.07 -11.91 19.05
C PRO A 193 -22.32 -11.02 18.06
N VAL A 194 -22.24 -11.43 16.79
CA VAL A 194 -21.56 -10.66 15.73
C VAL A 194 -22.53 -10.47 14.57
N LEU A 195 -22.70 -9.23 14.14
CA LEU A 195 -23.54 -8.87 13.00
C LEU A 195 -22.77 -9.04 11.70
N PHE A 196 -23.28 -9.89 10.81
CA PHE A 196 -22.72 -10.17 9.50
C PHE A 196 -23.72 -9.72 8.42
N PRO A 197 -23.34 -8.79 7.54
CA PRO A 197 -24.12 -8.54 6.33
C PRO A 197 -24.11 -9.80 5.46
N ALA A 198 -25.27 -10.33 5.08
CA ALA A 198 -25.34 -11.51 4.23
C ALA A 198 -24.87 -11.22 2.79
N ALA A 199 -24.87 -9.94 2.37
CA ALA A 199 -24.29 -9.50 1.12
C ALA A 199 -22.84 -9.94 0.97
N GLY A 200 -22.60 -10.81 -0.01
CA GLY A 200 -21.29 -11.36 -0.34
C GLY A 200 -21.07 -12.80 0.10
N TRP A 201 -22.07 -13.48 0.67
CA TRP A 201 -22.07 -14.94 0.75
C TRP A 201 -22.53 -15.54 -0.59
N ASP A 202 -21.76 -16.48 -1.12
CA ASP A 202 -22.12 -17.29 -2.29
C ASP A 202 -22.22 -18.76 -1.86
N PRO A 203 -23.44 -19.27 -1.58
CA PRO A 203 -23.66 -20.64 -1.09
C PRO A 203 -23.10 -21.72 -2.01
N ALA A 204 -23.05 -21.46 -3.33
CA ALA A 204 -22.56 -22.42 -4.32
C ALA A 204 -21.04 -22.61 -4.27
N ARG A 205 -20.31 -21.62 -3.75
CA ARG A 205 -18.84 -21.62 -3.73
C ARG A 205 -18.27 -21.86 -2.35
N THR A 206 -18.91 -21.33 -1.32
CA THR A 206 -18.36 -21.31 0.03
C THR A 206 -19.43 -21.67 1.06
N GLY A 207 -19.16 -22.70 1.84
CA GLY A 207 -20.00 -23.08 2.98
C GLY A 207 -20.12 -21.98 4.03
N LEU A 208 -21.20 -21.98 4.81
CA LEU A 208 -21.56 -20.93 5.76
C LEU A 208 -20.45 -20.70 6.80
N ARG A 209 -19.96 -21.73 7.47
CA ARG A 209 -18.93 -21.59 8.51
C ARG A 209 -17.60 -21.12 7.96
N ALA A 210 -17.27 -21.52 6.73
CA ALA A 210 -16.06 -21.05 6.05
C ALA A 210 -16.19 -19.57 5.73
N TRP A 211 -17.33 -19.18 5.14
CA TRP A 211 -17.64 -17.77 4.86
C TRP A 211 -17.68 -16.92 6.13
N LEU A 212 -18.34 -17.37 7.19
CA LEU A 212 -18.37 -16.69 8.49
C LEU A 212 -16.97 -16.55 9.09
N ALA A 213 -16.13 -17.59 9.00
CA ALA A 213 -14.76 -17.53 9.51
C ALA A 213 -13.90 -16.57 8.71
N ASP A 214 -14.01 -16.60 7.39
CA ASP A 214 -13.29 -15.69 6.49
C ASP A 214 -13.78 -14.26 6.67
N ARG A 215 -15.09 -14.06 6.87
CA ARG A 215 -15.69 -12.75 7.10
C ARG A 215 -15.30 -12.20 8.47
N LEU A 216 -15.34 -13.03 9.50
CA LEU A 216 -14.89 -12.68 10.85
C LEU A 216 -13.39 -12.36 10.83
N ALA A 217 -12.59 -13.12 10.09
CA ALA A 217 -11.16 -12.83 9.88
C ALA A 217 -10.94 -11.56 9.06
N ALA A 218 -11.82 -11.20 8.13
CA ALA A 218 -11.72 -9.98 7.33
C ALA A 218 -12.13 -8.73 8.13
N ASP A 219 -13.22 -8.81 8.87
CA ASP A 219 -13.76 -7.70 9.68
C ASP A 219 -12.93 -7.51 10.97
N TYR A 220 -12.33 -8.59 11.48
CA TYR A 220 -11.50 -8.63 12.68
C TYR A 220 -10.13 -9.32 12.42
N PRO A 221 -9.16 -8.66 11.74
CA PRO A 221 -7.93 -9.28 11.19
C PRO A 221 -7.02 -10.10 12.13
N PRO A 222 -6.83 -9.77 13.41
CA PRO A 222 -6.17 -10.64 14.39
C PRO A 222 -6.79 -12.05 14.51
N LEU A 223 -8.07 -12.22 14.18
CA LEU A 223 -8.69 -13.54 14.13
C LEU A 223 -8.26 -14.34 12.89
N ALA A 224 -7.67 -13.72 11.87
CA ALA A 224 -7.03 -14.41 10.75
C ALA A 224 -5.73 -15.13 11.14
N ALA A 225 -5.17 -14.85 12.32
CA ALA A 225 -3.96 -15.51 12.79
C ALA A 225 -4.16 -17.03 12.90
N PRO A 226 -3.15 -17.84 12.53
CA PRO A 226 -3.25 -19.29 12.67
C PRO A 226 -3.40 -19.67 14.15
N ALA A 227 -4.40 -20.51 14.44
CA ALA A 227 -4.58 -21.05 15.77
C ALA A 227 -3.40 -21.99 16.11
N GLN A 228 -2.84 -21.88 17.32
CA GLN A 228 -1.59 -22.57 17.71
C GLN A 228 -1.62 -24.11 17.56
N GLN A 229 -2.80 -24.73 17.49
CA GLN A 229 -2.98 -26.20 17.42
C GLN A 229 -3.78 -26.68 16.19
N ALA A 230 -4.30 -25.78 15.35
CA ALA A 230 -5.15 -26.16 14.23
C ALA A 230 -4.63 -25.54 12.93
N ARG A 231 -4.81 -26.24 11.79
CA ARG A 231 -4.51 -25.69 10.45
C ARG A 231 -5.55 -24.64 10.00
N CYS A 232 -6.23 -24.00 10.95
CA CYS A 232 -7.29 -23.03 10.71
C CYS A 232 -6.98 -21.70 11.40
N THR A 233 -7.72 -20.67 11.01
CA THR A 233 -7.65 -19.35 11.63
C THR A 233 -8.23 -19.38 13.06
N LEU A 234 -7.85 -18.42 13.89
CA LEU A 234 -8.46 -18.22 15.20
C LEU A 234 -9.96 -17.91 15.07
N ALA A 235 -10.37 -17.19 14.01
CA ALA A 235 -11.77 -16.97 13.65
C ALA A 235 -12.53 -18.30 13.51
N ARG A 236 -11.96 -19.23 12.73
CA ARG A 236 -12.55 -20.57 12.56
C ARG A 236 -12.60 -21.32 13.88
N ALA A 237 -11.54 -21.26 14.69
CA ALA A 237 -11.49 -21.91 15.99
C ALA A 237 -12.50 -21.34 17.02
N LEU A 238 -12.86 -20.05 16.92
CA LEU A 238 -13.90 -19.45 17.76
C LEU A 238 -15.30 -19.88 17.31
N LEU A 239 -15.55 -19.93 16.00
CA LEU A 239 -16.81 -20.43 15.43
C LEU A 239 -17.05 -21.90 15.76
N ASP A 240 -16.05 -22.76 15.52
CA ASP A 240 -16.16 -24.20 15.79
C ASP A 240 -16.29 -24.50 17.30
N ALA A 241 -15.85 -23.60 18.17
CA ALA A 241 -16.02 -23.71 19.63
C ALA A 241 -17.37 -23.15 20.14
N GLY A 242 -18.26 -22.67 19.26
CA GLY A 242 -19.54 -22.07 19.64
C GLY A 242 -19.40 -20.76 20.42
N LEU A 243 -18.25 -20.07 20.28
CA LEU A 243 -17.99 -18.78 20.95
C LEU A 243 -18.44 -17.57 20.12
N VAL A 244 -19.07 -17.80 18.97
CA VAL A 244 -19.64 -16.77 18.10
C VAL A 244 -21.12 -17.08 17.90
N LEU A 245 -21.97 -16.06 18.05
CA LEU A 245 -23.40 -16.08 17.71
C LEU A 245 -23.59 -15.22 16.46
N PRO A 246 -23.67 -15.82 15.25
CA PRO A 246 -23.94 -15.09 14.03
C PRO A 246 -25.32 -14.43 14.04
N VAL A 247 -25.33 -13.14 13.67
CA VAL A 247 -26.53 -12.35 13.37
C VAL A 247 -26.43 -11.95 11.90
N LEU A 248 -27.05 -12.73 11.02
CA LEU A 248 -27.07 -12.48 9.58
C LEU A 248 -28.09 -11.39 9.26
N ASP A 249 -27.65 -10.20 8.88
CA ASP A 249 -28.52 -9.10 8.48
C ASP A 249 -28.61 -9.03 6.94
N GLY A 250 -29.83 -9.12 6.41
CA GLY A 250 -30.12 -8.91 4.98
C GLY A 250 -29.97 -10.15 4.10
N PHE A 251 -30.56 -11.28 4.45
CA PHE A 251 -30.59 -12.48 3.57
C PHE A 251 -31.15 -12.17 2.18
N ASP A 252 -32.08 -11.21 2.08
CA ASP A 252 -32.64 -10.70 0.81
C ASP A 252 -31.61 -9.97 -0.09
N GLU A 253 -30.40 -9.72 0.41
CA GLU A 253 -29.30 -9.14 -0.36
C GLU A 253 -28.51 -10.19 -1.16
N LEU A 254 -28.82 -11.49 -1.00
CA LEU A 254 -28.28 -12.56 -1.83
C LEU A 254 -28.87 -12.50 -3.25
N ALA A 255 -28.14 -13.04 -4.23
CA ALA A 255 -28.69 -13.19 -5.57
C ALA A 255 -29.85 -14.20 -5.52
N ARG A 256 -31.01 -13.84 -6.09
CA ARG A 256 -32.23 -14.67 -6.08
C ARG A 256 -32.00 -16.15 -6.44
N PRO A 257 -31.19 -16.51 -7.46
CA PRO A 257 -30.92 -17.92 -7.79
C PRO A 257 -30.27 -18.73 -6.67
N CYS A 258 -29.67 -18.07 -5.67
CA CYS A 258 -28.97 -18.70 -4.57
C CYS A 258 -29.87 -18.93 -3.34
N TYR A 259 -31.12 -18.49 -3.32
CA TYR A 259 -31.98 -18.53 -2.12
C TYR A 259 -32.24 -19.96 -1.61
N GLY A 260 -32.74 -20.86 -2.46
CA GLY A 260 -32.97 -22.26 -2.06
C GLY A 260 -31.68 -23.00 -1.70
N GLU A 261 -30.56 -22.70 -2.36
CA GLU A 261 -29.25 -23.27 -2.02
C GLU A 261 -28.71 -22.74 -0.68
N ALA A 262 -28.94 -21.45 -0.39
CA ALA A 262 -28.58 -20.84 0.88
C ALA A 262 -29.27 -21.54 2.06
N VAL A 263 -30.58 -21.79 1.97
CA VAL A 263 -31.30 -22.48 3.06
C VAL A 263 -30.82 -23.92 3.23
N ARG A 264 -30.57 -24.63 2.13
CA ARG A 264 -29.96 -25.98 2.18
C ARG A 264 -28.58 -25.95 2.85
N ALA A 265 -27.74 -24.97 2.53
CA ALA A 265 -26.44 -24.80 3.16
C ALA A 265 -26.54 -24.44 4.65
N LEU A 266 -27.52 -23.61 5.04
CA LEU A 266 -27.83 -23.32 6.45
C LEU A 266 -28.20 -24.62 7.19
N ASN A 267 -29.17 -25.40 6.69
CA ASN A 267 -29.59 -26.66 7.30
C ASN A 267 -28.45 -27.69 7.40
N ALA A 268 -27.54 -27.71 6.42
CA ALA A 268 -26.40 -28.64 6.41
C ALA A 268 -25.30 -28.30 7.44
N GLU A 269 -25.13 -27.02 7.80
CA GLU A 269 -24.01 -26.57 8.65
C GLU A 269 -24.39 -26.10 10.07
N LEU A 270 -25.67 -25.83 10.31
CA LEU A 270 -26.19 -25.45 11.62
C LEU A 270 -26.33 -26.68 12.54
N ASP A 271 -25.53 -26.71 13.60
CA ASP A 271 -25.64 -27.68 14.70
C ASP A 271 -26.06 -26.96 16.00
N ASP A 272 -26.08 -27.68 17.12
CA ASP A 272 -26.41 -27.12 18.44
C ASP A 272 -25.35 -26.12 18.96
N GLY A 273 -24.16 -26.11 18.35
CA GLY A 273 -23.05 -25.20 18.66
C GLY A 273 -23.08 -23.89 17.87
N LEU A 274 -23.94 -23.76 16.86
CA LEU A 274 -24.04 -22.58 15.99
C LEU A 274 -25.44 -21.94 16.06
N PRO A 275 -25.75 -21.19 17.14
CA PRO A 275 -27.01 -20.45 17.24
C PRO A 275 -27.05 -19.34 16.19
N LEU A 276 -28.24 -18.98 15.68
CA LEU A 276 -28.37 -18.09 14.52
C LEU A 276 -29.56 -17.14 14.67
N LEU A 277 -29.32 -15.84 14.46
CA LEU A 277 -30.37 -14.89 14.11
C LEU A 277 -30.21 -14.48 12.65
N LEU A 278 -31.30 -14.51 11.87
CA LEU A 278 -31.30 -14.12 10.46
C LEU A 278 -32.38 -13.07 10.22
N THR A 279 -32.09 -12.02 9.45
CA THR A 279 -33.09 -11.06 8.99
C THR A 279 -33.29 -11.17 7.48
N SER A 280 -34.54 -11.05 7.02
CA SER A 280 -34.88 -11.12 5.59
C SER A 280 -36.13 -10.31 5.25
N ARG A 281 -36.37 -10.07 3.97
CA ARG A 281 -37.70 -9.68 3.46
C ARG A 281 -38.59 -10.91 3.35
N GLY A 282 -39.91 -10.72 3.55
CA GLY A 282 -40.90 -11.80 3.46
C GLY A 282 -40.84 -12.51 2.11
N GLU A 283 -40.94 -11.77 1.00
CA GLU A 283 -40.90 -12.32 -0.37
C GLU A 283 -39.63 -13.13 -0.67
N ALA A 284 -38.47 -12.66 -0.18
CA ALA A 284 -37.21 -13.36 -0.40
C ALA A 284 -37.14 -14.67 0.41
N TRP A 285 -37.68 -14.65 1.64
CA TRP A 285 -37.77 -15.84 2.48
C TRP A 285 -38.76 -16.87 1.96
N GLU A 286 -39.93 -16.43 1.51
CA GLU A 286 -40.95 -17.28 0.89
C GLU A 286 -40.38 -17.99 -0.35
N ALA A 287 -39.69 -17.25 -1.23
CA ALA A 287 -38.99 -17.83 -2.36
C ALA A 287 -37.95 -18.88 -1.90
N ALA A 288 -37.14 -18.55 -0.89
CA ALA A 288 -36.12 -19.46 -0.36
C ALA A 288 -36.70 -20.76 0.21
N VAL A 289 -37.82 -20.68 0.92
CA VAL A 289 -38.53 -21.85 1.47
C VAL A 289 -39.16 -22.67 0.34
N SER A 290 -39.75 -22.02 -0.66
CA SER A 290 -40.38 -22.71 -1.79
C SER A 290 -39.38 -23.43 -2.71
N GLU A 291 -38.19 -22.86 -2.90
CA GLU A 291 -37.13 -23.41 -3.77
C GLU A 291 -36.20 -24.39 -3.05
N GLY A 292 -36.16 -24.33 -1.72
CA GLY A 292 -35.27 -25.11 -0.87
C GLY A 292 -36.06 -25.95 0.13
N ASP A 293 -36.13 -25.45 1.36
CA ASP A 293 -36.84 -26.07 2.49
C ASP A 293 -37.06 -24.98 3.58
N VAL A 294 -37.78 -25.29 4.65
CA VAL A 294 -37.79 -24.47 5.86
C VAL A 294 -36.46 -24.59 6.61
N LEU A 295 -36.12 -23.56 7.40
CA LEU A 295 -34.95 -23.62 8.28
C LEU A 295 -35.26 -24.47 9.51
N THR A 296 -34.62 -25.63 9.63
CA THR A 296 -34.96 -26.63 10.65
C THR A 296 -34.81 -26.08 12.07
N ALA A 297 -35.84 -26.30 12.89
CA ALA A 297 -35.97 -25.85 14.27
C ALA A 297 -35.82 -24.32 14.47
N ALA A 298 -36.10 -23.52 13.45
CA ALA A 298 -36.10 -22.07 13.54
C ALA A 298 -37.51 -21.52 13.81
N GLU A 299 -37.60 -20.60 14.76
CA GLU A 299 -38.80 -19.77 14.91
C GLU A 299 -38.76 -18.63 13.88
N VAL A 300 -39.89 -18.33 13.24
CA VAL A 300 -40.00 -17.27 12.24
C VAL A 300 -41.01 -16.24 12.71
N VAL A 301 -40.58 -14.98 12.79
CA VAL A 301 -41.38 -13.84 13.23
C VAL A 301 -41.41 -12.77 12.15
N GLU A 302 -42.50 -12.04 12.04
CA GLU A 302 -42.71 -10.95 11.10
C GLU A 302 -42.87 -9.62 11.83
N LEU A 303 -42.11 -8.61 11.41
CA LEU A 303 -42.24 -7.22 11.85
C LEU A 303 -43.44 -6.55 11.19
N LEU A 304 -44.33 -6.02 12.01
CA LEU A 304 -45.55 -5.35 11.56
C LEU A 304 -45.27 -3.90 11.09
N PRO A 305 -46.00 -3.40 10.09
CA PRO A 305 -46.00 -1.98 9.74
C PRO A 305 -46.42 -1.11 10.94
N LEU A 306 -45.90 0.11 11.00
CA LEU A 306 -46.29 1.10 12.01
C LEU A 306 -47.72 1.57 11.77
N GLY A 307 -48.52 1.60 12.83
CA GLY A 307 -49.80 2.29 12.82
C GLY A 307 -49.62 3.81 12.77
N LEU A 308 -50.57 4.52 12.16
CA LEU A 308 -50.56 5.99 12.09
C LEU A 308 -50.43 6.63 13.48
N GLY A 309 -51.10 6.06 14.49
CA GLY A 309 -50.98 6.53 15.88
C GLY A 309 -49.56 6.41 16.45
N GLN A 310 -48.84 5.31 16.16
CA GLN A 310 -47.45 5.12 16.61
C GLN A 310 -46.50 6.08 15.90
N ALA A 311 -46.64 6.22 14.58
CA ALA A 311 -45.86 7.14 13.76
C ALA A 311 -46.11 8.60 14.18
N GLY A 312 -47.38 8.99 14.33
CA GLY A 312 -47.80 10.32 14.75
C GLY A 312 -47.34 10.67 16.15
N ALA A 313 -47.49 9.76 17.12
CA ALA A 313 -46.96 9.97 18.47
C ALA A 313 -45.43 10.14 18.48
N HIS A 314 -44.69 9.44 17.62
CA HIS A 314 -43.24 9.64 17.51
C HIS A 314 -42.89 10.99 16.87
N LEU A 315 -43.55 11.38 15.77
CA LEU A 315 -43.32 12.67 15.11
C LEU A 315 -43.67 13.85 16.03
N ALA A 316 -44.81 13.78 16.72
CA ALA A 316 -45.22 14.80 17.69
C ALA A 316 -44.24 14.90 18.86
N ARG A 317 -43.81 13.78 19.45
CA ARG A 317 -42.84 13.78 20.57
C ARG A 317 -41.45 14.30 20.18
N THR A 318 -41.07 14.18 18.91
CA THR A 318 -39.74 14.59 18.40
C THR A 318 -39.72 15.98 17.79
N ALA A 319 -40.90 16.54 17.49
CA ALA A 319 -41.04 17.90 17.00
C ALA A 319 -40.96 18.93 18.14
N ARG A 320 -40.53 20.14 17.80
CA ARG A 320 -40.50 21.26 18.75
C ARG A 320 -41.93 21.59 19.22
N PRO A 321 -42.18 21.72 20.54
CA PRO A 321 -43.45 22.23 21.05
C PRO A 321 -43.67 23.70 20.64
N LEU A 322 -44.86 23.99 20.14
CA LEU A 322 -45.39 25.30 19.80
C LEU A 322 -46.57 25.61 20.73
N ARG A 323 -46.80 26.89 21.01
CA ARG A 323 -47.98 27.33 21.78
C ARG A 323 -49.16 27.51 20.84
N SER A 324 -50.25 26.81 21.11
CA SER A 324 -51.54 27.03 20.45
C SER A 324 -52.25 28.26 21.05
N ALA A 325 -53.28 28.75 20.35
CA ALA A 325 -54.11 29.88 20.79
C ALA A 325 -54.85 29.63 22.11
N ASP A 326 -55.08 28.36 22.44
CA ASP A 326 -55.70 27.87 23.68
C ASP A 326 -54.67 27.54 24.78
N GLY A 327 -53.38 27.80 24.55
CA GLY A 327 -52.29 27.50 25.49
C GLY A 327 -51.84 26.04 25.53
N SER A 328 -52.46 25.15 24.75
CA SER A 328 -52.05 23.74 24.67
C SER A 328 -50.72 23.57 23.89
N PRO A 329 -49.87 22.59 24.26
CA PRO A 329 -48.66 22.28 23.52
C PRO A 329 -49.02 21.55 22.21
N VAL A 330 -48.81 22.21 21.07
CA VAL A 330 -48.98 21.63 19.73
C VAL A 330 -47.64 21.52 19.01
N THR A 331 -47.60 20.88 17.86
CA THR A 331 -46.39 20.75 17.04
C THR A 331 -46.73 21.07 15.58
N ALA A 332 -45.70 21.25 14.75
CA ALA A 332 -45.87 21.40 13.30
C ALA A 332 -46.62 20.22 12.66
N TRP A 333 -46.52 19.02 13.25
CA TRP A 333 -47.21 17.83 12.76
C TRP A 333 -48.68 17.75 13.22
N THR A 334 -49.11 18.49 14.24
CA THR A 334 -50.46 18.38 14.81
C THR A 334 -51.58 18.62 13.78
N PRO A 335 -51.51 19.64 12.89
CA PRO A 335 -52.52 19.83 11.85
C PRO A 335 -52.55 18.70 10.82
N VAL A 336 -51.37 18.16 10.48
CA VAL A 336 -51.21 17.07 9.50
C VAL A 336 -51.79 15.78 10.06
N LEU A 337 -51.41 15.41 11.27
CA LEU A 337 -51.88 14.18 11.93
C LEU A 337 -53.40 14.18 12.10
N ARG A 338 -53.99 15.31 12.51
CA ARG A 338 -55.47 15.43 12.61
C ARG A 338 -56.16 15.17 11.27
N ARG A 339 -55.58 15.65 10.17
CA ARG A 339 -56.13 15.44 8.81
C ARG A 339 -55.93 14.01 8.31
N LEU A 340 -54.87 13.34 8.74
CA LEU A 340 -54.62 11.93 8.42
C LEU A 340 -55.51 10.99 9.24
N ASP A 341 -55.89 11.36 10.48
CA ASP A 341 -56.86 10.61 11.29
C ASP A 341 -58.23 10.55 10.59
N ASP A 342 -58.66 11.65 9.97
CA ASP A 342 -59.90 11.72 9.18
C ASP A 342 -59.78 11.03 7.80
N ARG A 343 -58.55 10.79 7.32
CA ARG A 343 -58.26 10.26 5.97
C ARG A 343 -57.12 9.22 5.99
N PRO A 344 -57.35 8.02 6.57
CA PRO A 344 -56.32 6.99 6.68
C PRO A 344 -55.81 6.44 5.33
N GLY A 345 -56.57 6.62 4.25
CA GLY A 345 -56.19 6.21 2.89
C GLY A 345 -55.23 7.16 2.15
N HIS A 346 -54.93 8.33 2.72
CA HIS A 346 -54.10 9.36 2.08
C HIS A 346 -52.67 8.83 1.75
N PRO A 347 -52.05 9.20 0.61
CA PRO A 347 -50.72 8.72 0.22
C PRO A 347 -49.65 8.88 1.32
N LEU A 348 -49.66 9.99 2.04
CA LEU A 348 -48.78 10.24 3.19
C LEU A 348 -48.97 9.22 4.34
N ALA A 349 -50.22 8.87 4.70
CA ALA A 349 -50.48 7.88 5.75
C ALA A 349 -49.92 6.51 5.36
N ARG A 350 -50.06 6.13 4.08
CA ARG A 350 -49.50 4.88 3.54
C ARG A 350 -47.97 4.89 3.50
N ALA A 351 -47.35 6.04 3.24
CA ALA A 351 -45.89 6.19 3.24
C ALA A 351 -45.29 6.12 4.66
N LEU A 352 -45.96 6.68 5.67
CA LEU A 352 -45.50 6.71 7.08
C LEU A 352 -45.66 5.38 7.84
N THR A 353 -45.95 4.28 7.14
CA THR A 353 -46.08 2.94 7.73
C THR A 353 -44.74 2.27 8.05
N THR A 354 -43.62 2.84 7.60
CA THR A 354 -42.28 2.28 7.85
C THR A 354 -41.44 3.19 8.77
N PRO A 355 -40.66 2.62 9.71
CA PRO A 355 -39.73 3.40 10.54
C PRO A 355 -38.76 4.27 9.74
N LEU A 356 -38.32 3.80 8.57
CA LEU A 356 -37.50 4.60 7.66
C LEU A 356 -38.18 5.91 7.28
N MET A 357 -39.41 5.85 6.77
CA MET A 357 -40.14 7.03 6.30
C MET A 357 -40.45 8.02 7.43
N VAL A 358 -40.81 7.51 8.62
CA VAL A 358 -40.97 8.35 9.83
C VAL A 358 -39.66 9.03 10.20
N SER A 359 -38.52 8.33 10.11
CA SER A 359 -37.21 8.91 10.40
C SER A 359 -36.74 9.95 9.38
N LEU A 360 -37.07 9.76 8.10
CA LEU A 360 -36.80 10.74 7.04
C LEU A 360 -37.67 11.98 7.24
N ALA A 361 -38.98 11.81 7.46
CA ALA A 361 -39.92 12.90 7.72
C ALA A 361 -39.49 13.73 8.94
N ARG A 362 -39.09 13.07 10.04
CA ARG A 362 -38.53 13.74 11.22
C ARG A 362 -37.28 14.55 10.89
N THR A 363 -36.40 14.04 10.03
CA THR A 363 -35.14 14.74 9.70
C THR A 363 -35.42 15.93 8.77
N VAL A 364 -36.35 15.79 7.82
CA VAL A 364 -36.68 16.83 6.83
C VAL A 364 -37.53 17.97 7.42
N TYR A 365 -38.47 17.67 8.31
CA TYR A 365 -39.38 18.64 8.94
C TYR A 365 -39.09 18.85 10.43
N GLY A 366 -37.91 18.46 10.89
CA GLY A 366 -37.51 18.57 12.28
C GLY A 366 -37.07 19.99 12.68
N ASP A 367 -36.56 20.75 11.71
CA ASP A 367 -36.32 22.19 11.87
C ASP A 367 -37.51 22.98 11.30
N THR A 368 -37.79 24.16 11.83
CA THR A 368 -38.95 24.98 11.43
C THR A 368 -38.81 25.58 10.02
N SER A 369 -37.87 25.10 9.20
CA SER A 369 -37.60 25.63 7.86
C SER A 369 -38.62 25.19 6.82
N ARG A 370 -39.37 24.12 7.11
CA ARG A 370 -40.40 23.55 6.22
C ARG A 370 -41.65 23.20 7.00
N ASP A 371 -42.81 23.41 6.38
CA ASP A 371 -44.10 23.04 6.93
C ASP A 371 -44.49 21.63 6.44
N PRO A 372 -44.68 20.63 7.33
CA PRO A 372 -45.11 19.30 6.94
C PRO A 372 -46.50 19.27 6.28
N ALA A 373 -47.29 20.36 6.37
CA ALA A 373 -48.56 20.47 5.66
C ALA A 373 -48.43 20.37 4.13
N GLU A 374 -47.25 20.64 3.55
CA GLU A 374 -47.02 20.47 2.11
C GLU A 374 -47.21 19.02 1.65
N LEU A 375 -46.98 18.04 2.53
CA LEU A 375 -47.14 16.61 2.23
C LEU A 375 -48.60 16.19 2.05
N LEU A 376 -49.55 17.07 2.36
CA LEU A 376 -50.99 16.87 2.13
C LEU A 376 -51.42 17.31 0.73
N ASP A 377 -50.53 17.90 -0.07
CA ASP A 377 -50.83 18.30 -1.45
C ASP A 377 -50.81 17.06 -2.37
N GLU A 378 -52.00 16.52 -2.64
CA GLU A 378 -52.19 15.35 -3.52
C GLU A 378 -51.79 15.62 -4.98
N THR A 379 -51.70 16.88 -5.42
CA THR A 379 -51.25 17.21 -6.79
C THR A 379 -49.74 17.09 -6.92
N ARG A 380 -49.01 17.45 -5.85
CA ARG A 380 -47.55 17.30 -5.78
C ARG A 380 -47.14 15.88 -5.39
N PHE A 381 -47.93 15.23 -4.55
CA PHE A 381 -47.65 13.90 -4.00
C PHE A 381 -48.82 12.93 -4.23
N PRO A 382 -49.08 12.52 -5.48
CA PRO A 382 -50.23 11.69 -5.83
C PRO A 382 -50.10 10.24 -5.33
N SER A 383 -48.90 9.78 -4.98
CA SER A 383 -48.62 8.41 -4.57
C SER A 383 -47.69 8.33 -3.36
N PRO A 384 -47.70 7.22 -2.61
CA PRO A 384 -46.73 6.96 -1.54
C PRO A 384 -45.28 7.00 -2.06
N ASP A 385 -45.04 6.55 -3.29
CA ASP A 385 -43.71 6.57 -3.92
C ASP A 385 -43.23 8.00 -4.19
N ALA A 386 -44.14 8.92 -4.57
CA ALA A 386 -43.81 10.34 -4.73
C ALA A 386 -43.41 11.00 -3.39
N VAL A 387 -44.10 10.63 -2.30
CA VAL A 387 -43.72 11.04 -0.93
C VAL A 387 -42.36 10.45 -0.56
N GLU A 388 -42.10 9.18 -0.89
CA GLU A 388 -40.81 8.53 -0.67
C GLU A 388 -39.67 9.22 -1.40
N GLU A 389 -39.82 9.48 -2.70
CA GLU A 389 -38.80 10.13 -3.52
C GLU A 389 -38.49 11.54 -3.01
N HIS A 390 -39.52 12.29 -2.61
CA HIS A 390 -39.36 13.61 -1.99
C HIS A 390 -38.57 13.54 -0.69
N LEU A 391 -38.95 12.66 0.24
CA LEU A 391 -38.27 12.52 1.52
C LEU A 391 -36.82 12.05 1.36
N LEU A 392 -36.54 11.12 0.45
CA LEU A 392 -35.18 10.68 0.12
C LEU A 392 -34.35 11.82 -0.50
N GLY A 393 -34.96 12.58 -1.42
CA GLY A 393 -34.31 13.69 -2.10
C GLY A 393 -34.05 14.89 -1.19
N ALA A 394 -34.91 15.12 -0.21
CA ALA A 394 -34.81 16.20 0.78
C ALA A 394 -33.90 15.86 1.96
N PHE A 395 -33.62 14.57 2.20
CA PHE A 395 -32.87 14.11 3.38
C PHE A 395 -31.47 14.72 3.48
N VAL A 396 -30.65 14.62 2.43
CA VAL A 396 -29.26 15.14 2.46
C VAL A 396 -29.26 16.68 2.61
N PRO A 397 -30.05 17.45 1.83
CA PRO A 397 -30.17 18.89 2.06
C PRO A 397 -30.57 19.26 3.49
N ALA A 398 -31.60 18.61 4.05
CA ALA A 398 -32.05 18.88 5.42
C ALA A 398 -30.98 18.51 6.46
N ALA A 399 -30.32 17.37 6.30
CA ALA A 399 -29.25 16.92 7.19
C ALA A 399 -28.05 17.90 7.21
N TYR A 400 -27.81 18.63 6.12
CA TYR A 400 -26.77 19.67 6.01
C TYR A 400 -27.30 21.10 6.18
N GLY A 401 -28.60 21.31 6.36
CA GLY A 401 -29.22 22.64 6.41
C GLY A 401 -28.63 23.55 7.49
N SER A 402 -28.30 22.98 8.65
CA SER A 402 -27.62 23.70 9.75
C SER A 402 -26.22 24.23 9.41
N ALA A 403 -25.59 23.74 8.33
CA ALA A 403 -24.30 24.21 7.84
C ALA A 403 -24.41 25.24 6.71
N GLY A 404 -25.63 25.59 6.26
CA GLY A 404 -25.90 26.53 5.17
C GLY A 404 -26.18 25.86 3.81
N ALA A 405 -26.81 26.63 2.90
CA ALA A 405 -27.28 26.15 1.60
C ALA A 405 -26.15 25.65 0.69
N GLU A 406 -25.04 26.39 0.58
CA GLU A 406 -23.88 25.98 -0.23
C GLU A 406 -23.24 24.67 0.26
N ALA A 407 -23.22 24.47 1.58
CA ALA A 407 -22.70 23.24 2.19
C ALA A 407 -23.59 22.04 1.85
N ALA A 408 -24.91 22.23 1.87
CA ALA A 408 -25.89 21.22 1.50
C ALA A 408 -25.78 20.83 0.02
N GLU A 409 -25.75 21.80 -0.91
CA GLU A 409 -25.56 21.53 -2.34
C GLU A 409 -24.23 20.83 -2.62
N GLY A 410 -23.15 21.31 -1.98
CA GLY A 410 -21.83 20.68 -2.07
C GLY A 410 -21.83 19.24 -1.54
N ALA A 411 -22.59 18.95 -0.48
CA ALA A 411 -22.72 17.60 0.06
C ALA A 411 -23.47 16.68 -0.89
N VAL A 412 -24.61 17.12 -1.44
CA VAL A 412 -25.40 16.36 -2.42
C VAL A 412 -24.54 15.97 -3.62
N ARG A 413 -23.82 16.93 -4.22
CA ARG A 413 -22.95 16.68 -5.38
C ARG A 413 -21.87 15.62 -5.10
N ARG A 414 -21.20 15.73 -3.95
CA ARG A 414 -20.10 14.82 -3.57
C ARG A 414 -20.59 13.42 -3.19
N LEU A 415 -21.71 13.34 -2.47
CA LEU A 415 -22.34 12.07 -2.09
C LEU A 415 -22.91 11.34 -3.31
N THR A 416 -23.47 12.07 -4.27
CA THR A 416 -23.90 11.54 -5.59
C THR A 416 -22.71 10.91 -6.32
N LEU A 417 -21.57 11.61 -6.40
CA LEU A 417 -20.35 11.08 -7.02
C LEU A 417 -19.85 9.82 -6.31
N LEU A 418 -19.92 9.80 -4.97
CA LEU A 418 -19.54 8.63 -4.18
C LEU A 418 -20.49 7.45 -4.43
N ALA A 419 -21.81 7.69 -4.43
CA ALA A 419 -22.84 6.69 -4.65
C ALA A 419 -22.67 6.00 -6.01
N ARG A 420 -22.45 6.78 -7.08
CA ARG A 420 -22.16 6.24 -8.43
C ARG A 420 -20.87 5.43 -8.47
N GLY A 421 -19.82 5.94 -7.84
CA GLY A 421 -18.53 5.25 -7.77
C GLY A 421 -18.62 3.90 -7.04
N LEU A 422 -19.46 3.81 -6.01
CA LEU A 422 -19.70 2.56 -5.28
C LEU A 422 -20.62 1.61 -6.07
N HIS A 423 -21.70 2.13 -6.64
CA HIS A 423 -22.67 1.37 -7.43
C HIS A 423 -22.03 0.72 -8.67
N GLY A 424 -21.28 1.49 -9.47
CA GLY A 424 -20.60 0.97 -10.67
C GLY A 424 -19.50 -0.07 -10.41
N ARG A 425 -19.10 -0.30 -9.16
CA ARG A 425 -18.14 -1.34 -8.76
C ARG A 425 -18.79 -2.57 -8.13
N GLY A 426 -20.11 -2.57 -7.95
CA GLY A 426 -20.81 -3.61 -7.21
C GLY A 426 -20.37 -3.70 -5.74
N ARG A 427 -19.90 -2.60 -5.15
CA ARG A 427 -19.46 -2.55 -3.74
C ARG A 427 -20.26 -1.52 -2.98
N GLY A 428 -20.93 -1.94 -1.90
CA GLY A 428 -21.65 -1.03 -0.98
C GLY A 428 -20.76 -0.29 0.03
N ARG A 429 -19.46 -0.59 0.06
CA ARG A 429 -18.52 -0.10 1.09
C ARG A 429 -17.31 0.63 0.52
N LEU A 430 -16.83 1.62 1.26
CA LEU A 430 -15.68 2.46 0.95
C LEU A 430 -14.65 2.40 2.09
N ALA A 431 -13.46 1.88 1.80
CA ALA A 431 -12.29 2.10 2.65
C ALA A 431 -11.50 3.31 2.17
N TRP A 432 -10.84 4.03 3.11
CA TRP A 432 -10.04 5.20 2.73
C TRP A 432 -8.84 4.84 1.84
N TRP A 433 -8.26 3.65 1.99
CA TRP A 433 -7.16 3.18 1.14
C TRP A 433 -7.61 2.68 -0.23
N GLU A 434 -8.91 2.42 -0.43
CA GLU A 434 -9.50 2.06 -1.73
C GLU A 434 -9.88 3.29 -2.58
N LEU A 435 -9.60 4.50 -2.08
CA LEU A 435 -9.88 5.74 -2.80
C LEU A 435 -9.06 5.87 -4.09
N ASP A 436 -7.89 5.22 -4.16
CA ASP A 436 -7.06 5.15 -5.38
C ASP A 436 -7.80 4.48 -6.55
N ALA A 437 -8.78 3.63 -6.28
CA ALA A 437 -9.63 3.01 -7.30
C ALA A 437 -10.55 4.02 -8.01
N LEU A 438 -10.79 5.21 -7.45
CA LEU A 438 -11.53 6.32 -8.09
C LEU A 438 -10.66 7.13 -9.06
N LEU A 439 -9.35 6.87 -9.13
CA LEU A 439 -8.45 7.54 -10.05
C LEU A 439 -8.49 6.91 -11.44
N PRO A 440 -8.20 7.70 -12.50
CA PRO A 440 -7.91 7.15 -13.83
C PRO A 440 -6.78 6.12 -13.75
N ARG A 441 -6.86 5.04 -14.55
CA ARG A 441 -5.87 3.94 -14.53
C ARG A 441 -4.44 4.44 -14.72
N ALA A 442 -4.22 5.40 -15.62
CA ALA A 442 -2.91 6.00 -15.83
C ALA A 442 -2.38 6.65 -14.54
N LEU A 443 -3.21 7.45 -13.85
CA LEU A 443 -2.82 8.11 -12.62
C LEU A 443 -2.51 7.08 -11.53
N GLY A 444 -3.28 5.99 -11.41
CA GLY A 444 -3.00 4.92 -10.44
C GLY A 444 -1.63 4.25 -10.60
N VAL A 445 -1.08 4.24 -11.82
CA VAL A 445 0.23 3.65 -12.14
C VAL A 445 1.38 4.65 -12.00
N TYR A 446 1.20 5.89 -12.47
CA TYR A 446 2.25 6.93 -12.44
C TYR A 446 2.31 7.71 -11.11
N ALA A 447 1.21 7.82 -10.38
CA ALA A 447 1.11 8.61 -9.14
C ALA A 447 2.18 8.26 -8.10
N PRO A 448 2.45 6.97 -7.79
CA PRO A 448 3.49 6.63 -6.82
C PRO A 448 4.90 7.09 -7.24
N GLY A 449 5.21 7.02 -8.53
CA GLY A 449 6.49 7.48 -9.07
C GLY A 449 6.63 9.00 -9.00
N LEU A 450 5.60 9.73 -9.43
CA LEU A 450 5.54 11.19 -9.34
C LEU A 450 5.62 11.70 -7.90
N LEU A 451 4.92 11.03 -6.96
CA LEU A 451 5.00 11.36 -5.54
C LEU A 451 6.40 11.09 -4.98
N SER A 452 7.02 9.95 -5.33
CA SER A 452 8.39 9.63 -4.92
C SER A 452 9.37 10.70 -5.38
N LEU A 453 9.19 11.18 -6.61
CA LEU A 453 10.02 12.23 -7.20
C LEU A 453 9.81 13.58 -6.52
N ALA A 454 8.56 14.00 -6.31
CA ALA A 454 8.26 15.25 -5.61
C ALA A 454 8.82 15.27 -4.18
N LEU A 455 8.73 14.15 -3.46
CA LEU A 455 9.31 14.00 -2.12
C LEU A 455 10.84 14.07 -2.16
N LEU A 456 11.47 13.44 -3.14
CA LEU A 456 12.92 13.50 -3.34
C LEU A 456 13.38 14.93 -3.62
N SER A 457 12.72 15.64 -4.54
CA SER A 457 13.01 17.04 -4.86
C SER A 457 12.84 17.95 -3.64
N ALA A 458 11.79 17.74 -2.84
CA ALA A 458 11.58 18.52 -1.61
C ALA A 458 12.67 18.29 -0.55
N LEU A 459 13.17 17.05 -0.43
CA LEU A 459 14.29 16.72 0.49
C LEU A 459 15.62 17.30 0.02
N LEU A 460 15.84 17.40 -1.30
CA LEU A 460 17.06 17.95 -1.90
C LEU A 460 17.03 19.47 -2.06
N LEU A 461 15.86 20.12 -1.98
CA LEU A 461 15.68 21.57 -2.15
C LEU A 461 16.63 22.43 -1.27
N PRO A 462 16.85 22.13 0.03
CA PRO A 462 17.79 22.89 0.85
C PRO A 462 19.25 22.78 0.37
N VAL A 463 19.64 21.64 -0.18
CA VAL A 463 20.98 21.43 -0.76
C VAL A 463 21.12 22.19 -2.06
N THR A 464 20.10 22.15 -2.92
CA THR A 464 20.10 22.94 -4.16
C THR A 464 20.07 24.44 -3.89
N LEU A 465 19.44 24.92 -2.81
CA LEU A 465 19.43 26.35 -2.46
C LEU A 465 20.78 26.82 -1.90
N VAL A 466 21.45 26.01 -1.07
CA VAL A 466 22.81 26.31 -0.59
C VAL A 466 23.83 26.22 -1.73
N GLY A 467 23.68 25.23 -2.62
CA GLY A 467 24.46 25.11 -3.85
C GLY A 467 24.17 26.23 -4.85
N ALA A 468 22.92 26.68 -5.01
CA ALA A 468 22.52 27.74 -5.94
C ALA A 468 23.02 29.13 -5.52
N VAL A 469 23.25 29.37 -4.22
CA VAL A 469 23.95 30.60 -3.77
C VAL A 469 25.44 30.59 -4.21
N THR A 470 26.01 29.42 -4.52
CA THR A 470 27.35 29.24 -5.09
C THR A 470 27.39 28.92 -6.60
N GLU A 471 26.25 28.56 -7.23
CA GLU A 471 26.18 27.94 -8.56
C GLU A 471 25.05 28.48 -9.45
N LEU A 472 25.23 29.68 -10.03
CA LEU A 472 24.42 30.13 -11.17
C LEU A 472 25.14 30.03 -12.53
N ALA A 473 26.23 29.25 -12.66
CA ALA A 473 26.99 29.11 -13.91
C ALA A 473 27.74 27.77 -14.07
N GLY A 474 27.04 26.69 -14.47
CA GLY A 474 27.68 25.44 -14.89
C GLY A 474 26.67 24.36 -15.30
N THR A 475 26.35 24.27 -16.59
CA THR A 475 25.26 23.44 -17.11
C THR A 475 25.66 21.96 -17.26
N GLU A 476 25.23 21.11 -16.33
CA GLU A 476 24.59 19.85 -16.75
C GLU A 476 23.40 20.24 -17.64
N SER A 477 23.24 19.64 -18.82
CA SER A 477 22.14 20.05 -19.70
C SER A 477 20.80 19.83 -18.97
N LEU A 478 19.94 20.85 -18.89
CA LEU A 478 18.59 20.72 -18.33
C LEU A 478 17.86 19.49 -18.93
N LEU A 479 18.14 19.19 -20.20
CA LEU A 479 17.65 18.03 -20.92
C LEU A 479 18.07 16.68 -20.29
N ALA A 480 19.32 16.51 -19.85
CA ALA A 480 19.81 15.30 -19.19
C ALA A 480 19.09 15.06 -17.86
N VAL A 481 18.90 16.12 -17.07
CA VAL A 481 18.14 16.07 -15.81
C VAL A 481 16.69 15.67 -16.09
N LEU A 482 16.02 16.34 -17.03
CA LEU A 482 14.65 16.03 -17.41
C LEU A 482 14.51 14.59 -17.96
N ALA A 483 15.48 14.12 -18.75
CA ALA A 483 15.50 12.76 -19.27
C ALA A 483 15.64 11.73 -18.15
N SER A 484 16.55 11.91 -17.20
CA SER A 484 16.69 11.02 -16.03
C SER A 484 15.41 10.96 -15.20
N LEU A 485 14.77 12.11 -14.94
CA LEU A 485 13.51 12.18 -14.20
C LEU A 485 12.37 11.47 -14.96
N ALA A 486 12.26 11.70 -16.27
CA ALA A 486 11.29 10.99 -17.11
C ALA A 486 11.52 9.48 -17.05
N GLY A 487 12.77 9.05 -17.16
CA GLY A 487 13.16 7.64 -17.07
C GLY A 487 12.74 7.01 -15.75
N GLN A 488 13.01 7.70 -14.64
CA GLN A 488 12.60 7.25 -13.31
C GLN A 488 11.09 7.07 -13.19
N THR A 489 10.28 7.97 -13.75
CA THR A 489 8.81 7.85 -13.71
C THR A 489 8.30 6.66 -14.52
N VAL A 490 8.86 6.42 -15.72
CA VAL A 490 8.51 5.28 -16.58
C VAL A 490 8.92 3.96 -15.92
N GLY A 491 10.13 3.89 -15.37
CA GLY A 491 10.61 2.69 -14.66
C GLY A 491 9.76 2.35 -13.44
N PHE A 492 9.31 3.35 -12.69
CA PHE A 492 8.44 3.15 -11.52
C PHE A 492 7.05 2.66 -11.92
N ALA A 493 6.46 3.28 -12.94
CA ALA A 493 5.17 2.90 -13.50
C ALA A 493 5.17 1.44 -13.96
N PHE A 494 6.19 1.06 -14.74
CA PHE A 494 6.37 -0.32 -15.19
C PHE A 494 6.55 -1.28 -14.00
N GLY A 495 7.36 -0.92 -13.03
CA GLY A 495 7.59 -1.70 -11.82
C GLY A 495 6.33 -1.95 -10.99
N VAL A 496 5.51 -0.92 -10.76
CA VAL A 496 4.21 -1.05 -10.07
C VAL A 496 3.26 -1.95 -10.85
N ALA A 497 3.22 -1.80 -12.18
CA ALA A 497 2.33 -2.56 -13.05
C ALA A 497 2.74 -4.02 -13.27
N CYS A 498 4.04 -4.36 -13.16
CA CYS A 498 4.56 -5.67 -13.54
C CYS A 498 5.24 -6.45 -12.39
N LEU A 499 5.91 -5.78 -11.45
CA LEU A 499 6.73 -6.42 -10.42
C LEU A 499 6.02 -6.60 -9.07
N LEU A 500 5.05 -5.76 -8.74
CA LEU A 500 4.28 -5.93 -7.51
C LEU A 500 3.23 -7.06 -7.68
N PRO A 501 3.03 -7.96 -6.69
CA PRO A 501 1.98 -8.98 -6.72
C PRO A 501 0.57 -8.37 -6.59
N ALA A 502 -0.45 -9.08 -7.08
CA ALA A 502 -1.85 -8.64 -6.96
C ALA A 502 -2.39 -8.75 -5.53
N ASP A 503 -2.05 -9.84 -4.82
CA ASP A 503 -2.52 -10.16 -3.46
C ASP A 503 -1.37 -10.24 -2.44
N GLU A 504 -1.70 -10.15 -1.14
CA GLU A 504 -0.78 -10.30 0.02
C GLU A 504 -0.26 -11.74 0.21
N THR A 505 0.16 -12.39 -0.87
CA THR A 505 0.72 -13.74 -0.80
C THR A 505 2.24 -13.69 -0.87
N ARG A 506 2.88 -14.46 0.00
CA ARG A 506 4.34 -14.62 -0.01
C ARG A 506 4.77 -15.11 -1.41
N PRO A 507 5.75 -14.47 -2.07
CA PRO A 507 6.21 -14.95 -3.37
C PRO A 507 6.80 -16.35 -3.19
N GLY A 508 6.09 -17.35 -3.71
CA GLY A 508 6.61 -18.71 -3.80
C GLY A 508 7.79 -18.79 -4.77
N PRO A 509 8.48 -19.95 -4.84
CA PRO A 509 9.63 -20.12 -5.73
C PRO A 509 9.30 -19.83 -7.20
N ARG A 510 8.08 -20.15 -7.65
CA ARG A 510 7.59 -19.83 -9.01
C ARG A 510 7.42 -18.32 -9.24
N ALA A 511 6.97 -17.58 -8.22
CA ALA A 511 6.83 -16.13 -8.30
C ALA A 511 8.20 -15.45 -8.35
N LEU A 512 9.17 -15.95 -7.57
CA LEU A 512 10.56 -15.47 -7.64
C LEU A 512 11.18 -15.72 -9.02
N LEU A 513 11.04 -16.93 -9.58
CA LEU A 513 11.51 -17.24 -10.94
C LEU A 513 10.88 -16.33 -11.99
N ARG A 514 9.57 -16.05 -11.89
CA ARG A 514 8.88 -15.11 -12.77
C ARG A 514 9.44 -13.69 -12.64
N LEU A 515 9.68 -13.23 -11.42
CA LEU A 515 10.25 -11.91 -11.17
C LEU A 515 11.66 -11.81 -11.76
N THR A 516 12.52 -12.80 -11.53
CA THR A 516 13.87 -12.85 -12.11
C THR A 516 13.83 -12.81 -13.65
N GLY A 517 12.99 -13.65 -14.27
CA GLY A 517 12.84 -13.70 -15.72
C GLY A 517 12.33 -12.38 -16.30
N LEU A 518 11.34 -11.76 -15.66
CA LEU A 518 10.77 -10.47 -16.10
C LEU A 518 11.78 -9.33 -15.92
N THR A 519 12.51 -9.29 -14.81
CA THR A 519 13.56 -8.28 -14.61
C THR A 519 14.66 -8.42 -15.64
N ALA A 520 15.13 -9.63 -15.92
CA ALA A 520 16.17 -9.87 -16.92
C ALA A 520 15.68 -9.51 -18.34
N ALA A 521 14.46 -9.89 -18.70
CA ALA A 521 13.87 -9.59 -20.01
C ALA A 521 13.75 -8.08 -20.27
N VAL A 522 13.62 -7.26 -19.23
CA VAL A 522 13.51 -5.79 -19.34
C VAL A 522 14.87 -5.11 -19.17
N SER A 523 15.71 -5.57 -18.23
CA SER A 523 17.01 -4.94 -17.96
C SER A 523 18.01 -5.17 -19.08
N VAL A 524 18.01 -6.35 -19.71
CA VAL A 524 18.92 -6.68 -20.83
C VAL A 524 18.78 -5.73 -22.02
N PRO A 525 17.58 -5.51 -22.60
CA PRO A 525 17.43 -4.58 -23.72
C PRO A 525 17.69 -3.12 -23.33
N LEU A 526 17.31 -2.70 -22.12
CA LEU A 526 17.62 -1.35 -21.63
C LEU A 526 19.13 -1.11 -21.52
N TRP A 527 19.88 -2.09 -21.00
CA TRP A 527 21.34 -2.02 -20.92
C TRP A 527 22.03 -2.13 -22.28
N ALA A 528 21.49 -2.96 -23.19
CA ALA A 528 21.98 -3.02 -24.56
C ALA A 528 21.80 -1.67 -25.27
N CYS A 529 20.65 -1.02 -25.09
CA CYS A 529 20.39 0.31 -25.63
C CYS A 529 21.28 1.38 -24.96
N PHE A 530 21.52 1.28 -23.65
CA PHE A 530 22.43 2.17 -22.93
C PHE A 530 23.87 2.04 -23.47
N ALA A 531 24.37 0.82 -23.61
CA ALA A 531 25.69 0.54 -24.19
C ALA A 531 25.81 0.93 -25.67
N TRP A 532 24.68 0.97 -26.39
CA TRP A 532 24.64 1.47 -27.75
C TRP A 532 24.75 2.99 -27.78
N ALA A 533 24.02 3.67 -26.90
CA ALA A 533 23.98 5.12 -26.80
C ALA A 533 25.27 5.73 -26.19
N ASP A 534 25.89 5.06 -25.22
CA ASP A 534 27.12 5.51 -24.56
C ASP A 534 28.38 4.75 -25.05
N ASP A 535 29.59 5.30 -24.85
CA ASP A 535 30.85 4.65 -25.26
C ASP A 535 31.60 4.00 -24.08
N LEU A 536 31.08 2.85 -23.66
CA LEU A 536 31.59 2.06 -22.52
C LEU A 536 33.04 1.58 -22.68
N ARG A 537 33.63 1.72 -23.88
CA ARG A 537 35.00 1.28 -24.20
C ARG A 537 36.08 2.03 -23.41
N PHE A 538 35.82 3.27 -23.00
CA PHE A 538 36.73 4.09 -22.20
C PHE A 538 36.63 3.82 -20.69
N GLY A 539 35.82 2.84 -20.28
CA GLY A 539 35.50 2.53 -18.89
C GLY A 539 34.16 3.11 -18.47
N PHE A 540 33.52 2.46 -17.49
CA PHE A 540 32.19 2.81 -17.02
C PHE A 540 32.26 3.64 -15.72
N ARG A 541 31.48 4.72 -15.64
CA ARG A 541 31.34 5.54 -14.43
C ARG A 541 29.89 5.91 -14.13
N PHE A 542 29.36 5.40 -13.03
CA PHE A 542 28.10 5.87 -12.49
C PHE A 542 28.19 7.35 -12.10
N GLY A 543 27.30 8.19 -12.64
CA GLY A 543 27.28 9.64 -12.41
C GLY A 543 28.38 10.43 -13.13
N GLY A 544 28.97 9.87 -14.20
CA GLY A 544 29.89 10.59 -15.09
C GLY A 544 29.19 11.23 -16.28
N VAL A 545 29.92 12.04 -17.05
CA VAL A 545 29.43 12.67 -18.29
C VAL A 545 28.99 11.57 -19.27
N THR A 546 27.71 11.56 -19.63
CA THR A 546 27.10 10.71 -20.66
C THR A 546 27.03 11.47 -22.00
N ASP A 547 27.17 10.74 -23.11
CA ASP A 547 27.05 11.34 -24.44
C ASP A 547 25.55 11.49 -24.83
N GLY A 548 24.91 12.56 -24.34
CA GLY A 548 23.52 12.93 -24.68
C GLY A 548 22.45 12.45 -23.68
N TRP A 549 21.18 12.73 -23.98
CA TRP A 549 20.04 12.56 -23.04
C TRP A 549 19.50 11.11 -22.93
N LEU A 550 19.74 10.28 -23.94
CA LEU A 550 19.17 8.92 -24.01
C LEU A 550 19.76 7.97 -22.95
N PRO A 551 21.09 7.94 -22.69
CA PRO A 551 21.66 7.20 -21.57
C PRO A 551 21.04 7.58 -20.21
N ASP A 552 20.74 8.86 -19.99
CA ASP A 552 20.17 9.34 -18.73
C ASP A 552 18.73 8.86 -18.54
N LEU A 553 17.91 8.88 -19.60
CA LEU A 553 16.57 8.29 -19.61
C LEU A 553 16.61 6.80 -19.26
N LEU A 554 17.48 6.04 -19.93
CA LEU A 554 17.61 4.59 -19.74
C LEU A 554 18.14 4.26 -18.33
N GLY A 555 19.12 5.02 -17.85
CA GLY A 555 19.65 4.92 -16.50
C GLY A 555 18.57 5.17 -15.44
N GLY A 556 17.77 6.23 -15.60
CA GLY A 556 16.62 6.52 -14.74
C GLY A 556 15.59 5.38 -14.72
N CYS A 557 15.27 4.79 -15.88
CA CYS A 557 14.36 3.65 -15.98
C CYS A 557 14.87 2.44 -15.19
N LEU A 558 16.12 2.05 -15.43
CA LEU A 558 16.79 0.92 -14.77
C LEU A 558 16.82 1.09 -13.25
N PHE A 559 17.05 2.32 -12.78
CA PHE A 559 17.14 2.65 -11.37
C PHE A 559 15.79 2.48 -10.64
N SER A 560 14.70 3.02 -11.20
CA SER A 560 13.36 2.89 -10.59
C SER A 560 12.79 1.47 -10.67
N LEU A 561 13.12 0.72 -11.72
CA LEU A 561 12.80 -0.71 -11.85
C LEU A 561 13.39 -1.52 -10.70
N LEU A 562 14.61 -1.19 -10.29
CA LEU A 562 15.28 -1.86 -9.19
C LEU A 562 14.61 -1.58 -7.83
N PHE A 563 14.16 -0.35 -7.57
CA PHE A 563 13.46 -0.02 -6.33
C PHE A 563 12.15 -0.77 -6.19
N THR A 564 11.33 -0.73 -7.24
CA THR A 564 10.04 -1.43 -7.28
C THR A 564 10.20 -2.94 -7.15
N LEU A 565 11.29 -3.51 -7.69
CA LEU A 565 11.66 -4.91 -7.50
C LEU A 565 11.90 -5.28 -6.03
N PHE A 566 12.61 -4.45 -5.26
CA PHE A 566 12.85 -4.73 -3.83
C PHE A 566 11.54 -4.85 -3.06
N PHE A 567 10.57 -3.97 -3.32
CA PHE A 567 9.25 -4.05 -2.69
C PHE A 567 8.45 -5.25 -3.20
N GLY A 568 8.58 -5.63 -4.48
CA GLY A 568 8.02 -6.86 -5.03
C GLY A 568 8.54 -8.11 -4.33
N ILE A 569 9.85 -8.20 -4.09
CA ILE A 569 10.50 -9.31 -3.34
C ILE A 569 10.08 -9.29 -1.87
N ALA A 570 9.95 -8.09 -1.27
CA ALA A 570 9.45 -7.93 0.09
C ALA A 570 7.99 -8.41 0.25
N GLY A 571 7.25 -8.52 -0.87
CA GLY A 571 5.87 -8.99 -0.93
C GLY A 571 4.85 -7.86 -0.80
N LEU A 572 5.21 -6.62 -1.15
CA LEU A 572 4.29 -5.50 -1.13
C LEU A 572 3.23 -5.65 -2.22
N PRO A 573 1.93 -5.78 -1.87
CA PRO A 573 0.89 -5.90 -2.88
C PRO A 573 0.73 -4.60 -3.69
N ARG A 574 0.24 -4.75 -4.92
CA ARG A 574 -0.16 -3.61 -5.78
C ARG A 574 -1.22 -2.73 -5.14
N ARG A 575 -1.98 -3.23 -4.19
CA ARG A 575 -2.96 -2.48 -3.40
C ARG A 575 -2.64 -2.69 -1.92
N PRO A 576 -1.83 -1.81 -1.31
CA PRO A 576 -1.43 -1.94 0.09
C PRO A 576 -2.63 -1.79 1.02
N VAL A 577 -2.69 -2.66 2.03
CA VAL A 577 -3.63 -2.57 3.16
C VAL A 577 -2.98 -1.74 4.28
N PRO A 578 -3.76 -1.02 5.11
CA PRO A 578 -3.22 -0.25 6.23
C PRO A 578 -2.41 -1.07 7.23
N LEU A 579 -1.22 -0.58 7.56
CA LEU A 579 -0.26 -1.23 8.44
C LEU A 579 -0.27 -0.60 9.84
N GLY A 580 -0.02 -1.45 10.85
CA GLY A 580 0.11 -1.09 12.25
C GLY A 580 1.56 -1.04 12.69
N LEU A 581 1.79 -0.42 13.84
CA LEU A 581 3.10 -0.45 14.49
C LEU A 581 3.19 -1.66 15.44
N PRO A 582 4.26 -2.48 15.36
CA PRO A 582 4.39 -3.70 16.17
C PRO A 582 4.59 -3.45 17.67
N TRP A 583 4.82 -2.19 18.09
CA TRP A 583 5.13 -1.77 19.46
C TRP A 583 4.04 -0.93 20.12
N ASN A 584 2.78 -1.09 19.70
CA ASN A 584 1.64 -0.31 20.21
C ASN A 584 1.29 -0.56 21.70
N GLY A 585 2.05 -1.40 22.42
CA GLY A 585 1.93 -1.62 23.86
C GLY A 585 2.81 -0.69 24.70
N GLY A 586 2.53 -0.55 26.00
CA GLY A 586 3.24 0.36 26.93
C GLY A 586 4.78 0.33 26.87
N ALA A 587 5.39 -0.86 26.90
CA ALA A 587 6.85 -1.01 26.82
C ALA A 587 7.43 -0.62 25.45
N GLY A 588 6.71 -0.94 24.38
CA GLY A 588 7.09 -0.58 23.01
C GLY A 588 7.03 0.93 22.75
N ARG A 589 6.04 1.61 23.36
CA ARG A 589 5.92 3.07 23.33
C ARG A 589 7.08 3.76 24.05
N ALA A 590 7.54 3.23 25.18
CA ALA A 590 8.71 3.77 25.88
C ALA A 590 9.97 3.69 25.00
N VAL A 591 10.21 2.55 24.36
CA VAL A 591 11.34 2.38 23.42
C VAL A 591 11.21 3.31 22.21
N ALA A 592 10.02 3.43 21.62
CA ALA A 592 9.78 4.33 20.50
C ALA A 592 9.98 5.82 20.87
N ARG A 593 9.61 6.23 22.10
CA ARG A 593 9.86 7.59 22.61
C ARG A 593 11.34 7.85 22.86
N VAL A 594 12.05 6.93 23.51
CA VAL A 594 13.47 7.09 23.81
C VAL A 594 14.31 7.10 22.53
N PHE A 595 14.09 6.12 21.65
CA PHE A 595 14.81 6.01 20.39
C PHE A 595 14.42 7.13 19.41
N GLY A 596 13.13 7.46 19.35
CA GLY A 596 12.62 8.58 18.55
C GLY A 596 13.16 9.93 19.02
N GLY A 597 13.22 10.16 20.33
CA GLY A 597 13.78 11.37 20.93
C GLY A 597 15.28 11.50 20.67
N ALA A 598 16.04 10.41 20.80
CA ALA A 598 17.46 10.39 20.49
C ALA A 598 17.75 10.72 19.00
N LEU A 599 17.01 10.09 18.07
CA LEU A 599 17.09 10.38 16.64
C LEU A 599 16.70 11.82 16.30
N LEU A 600 15.67 12.35 16.96
CA LEU A 600 15.22 13.73 16.77
C LEU A 600 16.29 14.73 17.22
N VAL A 601 16.80 14.59 18.44
CA VAL A 601 17.81 15.49 19.01
C VAL A 601 19.11 15.42 18.22
N GLY A 602 19.59 14.20 17.91
CA GLY A 602 20.78 14.00 17.09
C GLY A 602 20.62 14.54 15.67
N GLY A 603 19.44 14.35 15.06
CA GLY A 603 19.12 14.86 13.72
C GLY A 603 19.07 16.39 13.66
N VAL A 604 18.38 17.04 14.61
CA VAL A 604 18.32 18.51 14.71
C VAL A 604 19.70 19.10 15.00
N GLY A 605 20.47 18.47 15.90
CA GLY A 605 21.86 18.84 16.16
C GLY A 605 22.72 18.78 14.90
N ALA A 606 22.63 17.69 14.12
CA ALA A 606 23.33 17.55 12.85
C ALA A 606 22.89 18.62 11.82
N VAL A 607 21.61 18.98 11.75
CA VAL A 607 21.15 20.08 10.87
C VAL A 607 21.74 21.44 11.29
N LEU A 608 21.79 21.72 12.60
CA LEU A 608 22.35 22.97 13.13
C LEU A 608 23.86 23.05 12.91
N VAL A 609 24.58 21.96 13.12
CA VAL A 609 26.03 21.86 12.87
C VAL A 609 26.32 21.89 11.37
N GLY A 610 25.54 21.20 10.54
CA GLY A 610 25.73 21.15 9.09
C GLY A 610 25.56 22.49 8.36
N ARG A 611 24.94 23.49 8.99
CA ARG A 611 24.89 24.88 8.49
C ARG A 611 26.27 25.52 8.35
N THR A 612 27.32 24.97 8.97
CA THR A 612 28.69 25.50 8.88
C THR A 612 29.47 25.04 7.63
N GLY A 613 28.83 24.32 6.69
CA GLY A 613 29.40 24.13 5.34
C GLY A 613 29.24 22.75 4.70
N ASN A 614 28.42 21.82 5.24
CA ASN A 614 28.26 20.48 4.65
C ASN A 614 26.79 20.10 4.38
N PRO A 615 26.36 20.03 3.10
CA PRO A 615 24.97 19.74 2.74
C PRO A 615 24.54 18.32 3.11
N TRP A 616 25.45 17.34 3.08
CA TRP A 616 25.13 15.94 3.39
C TRP A 616 24.77 15.74 4.87
N VAL A 617 25.42 16.48 5.78
CA VAL A 617 25.11 16.45 7.22
C VAL A 617 23.70 16.99 7.48
N VAL A 618 23.27 18.01 6.72
CA VAL A 618 21.91 18.55 6.78
C VAL A 618 20.88 17.53 6.28
N ILE A 619 21.14 16.82 5.18
CA ILE A 619 20.22 15.78 4.66
C ILE A 619 20.09 14.60 5.64
N ILE A 620 21.21 14.08 6.15
CA ILE A 620 21.19 12.97 7.13
C ILE A 620 20.48 13.44 8.41
N GLY A 621 20.78 14.64 8.88
CA GLY A 621 20.15 15.24 10.06
C GLY A 621 18.64 15.44 9.89
N THR A 622 18.19 15.96 8.74
CA THR A 622 16.76 16.13 8.45
C THR A 622 16.04 14.78 8.35
N THR A 623 16.63 13.78 7.72
CA THR A 623 16.06 12.42 7.64
C THR A 623 15.94 11.80 9.04
N CYS A 624 16.97 11.93 9.88
CA CYS A 624 16.94 11.47 11.27
C CYS A 624 15.90 12.22 12.11
N ALA A 625 15.78 13.54 11.93
CA ALA A 625 14.80 14.37 12.64
C ALA A 625 13.36 14.00 12.25
N VAL A 626 13.07 13.82 10.95
CA VAL A 626 11.74 13.41 10.49
C VAL A 626 11.39 12.00 10.99
N ALA A 627 12.31 11.04 10.88
CA ALA A 627 12.10 9.68 11.38
C ALA A 627 11.93 9.65 12.91
N GLY A 628 12.75 10.39 13.64
CA GLY A 628 12.72 10.53 15.10
C GLY A 628 11.45 11.23 15.60
N GLY A 629 10.98 12.26 14.89
CA GLY A 629 9.72 12.94 15.17
C GLY A 629 8.51 12.05 14.93
N ALA A 630 8.49 11.29 13.83
CA ALA A 630 7.43 10.32 13.56
C ALA A 630 7.37 9.21 14.62
N LEU A 631 8.52 8.68 15.03
CA LEU A 631 8.65 7.70 16.11
C LEU A 631 8.18 8.27 17.46
N SER A 632 8.61 9.48 17.82
CA SER A 632 8.23 10.14 19.07
C SER A 632 6.73 10.43 19.13
N LEU A 633 6.17 10.96 18.04
CA LEU A 633 4.74 11.21 17.91
C LEU A 633 3.93 9.92 18.03
N SER A 634 4.40 8.82 17.43
CA SER A 634 3.77 7.50 17.57
C SER A 634 3.75 7.00 19.02
N GLY A 635 4.77 7.37 19.81
CA GLY A 635 4.82 7.06 21.23
C GLY A 635 3.90 7.93 22.09
N VAL A 636 3.60 9.17 21.69
CA VAL A 636 2.81 10.16 22.47
C VAL A 636 1.31 10.04 22.21
N LEU A 637 0.89 9.71 20.99
CA LEU A 637 -0.53 9.59 20.65
C LEU A 637 -1.22 8.48 21.46
N ARG A 638 -2.26 8.85 22.22
CA ARG A 638 -3.14 7.91 22.95
C ARG A 638 -3.91 7.05 21.94
N ALA A 639 -3.56 5.78 21.81
CA ALA A 639 -4.50 4.74 21.39
C ALA A 639 -5.21 4.19 22.64
N GLY A 640 -6.46 3.74 22.47
CA GLY A 640 -7.35 3.27 23.54
C GLY A 640 -6.78 2.13 24.41
N PRO A 641 -7.51 1.74 25.47
CA PRO A 641 -6.99 0.97 26.61
C PRO A 641 -6.13 -0.26 26.21
N ASP A 642 -4.93 -0.28 26.78
CA ASP A 642 -3.88 -1.29 26.61
C ASP A 642 -4.38 -2.69 26.96
N THR A 643 -4.61 -3.54 25.96
CA THR A 643 -4.86 -4.98 26.20
C THR A 643 -4.05 -5.92 25.28
N VAL A 644 -3.17 -5.40 24.42
CA VAL A 644 -2.20 -6.27 23.71
C VAL A 644 -0.96 -6.44 24.59
N ARG A 645 -0.76 -7.65 25.11
CA ARG A 645 0.51 -8.04 25.75
C ARG A 645 1.67 -7.75 24.80
N ALA A 646 2.62 -6.96 25.29
CA ALA A 646 3.86 -6.59 24.64
C ALA A 646 4.40 -7.71 23.74
N SER A 647 4.56 -7.42 22.45
CA SER A 647 5.42 -8.22 21.59
C SER A 647 6.81 -8.20 22.25
N ARG A 648 7.26 -9.33 22.82
CA ARG A 648 8.63 -9.44 23.33
C ARG A 648 9.56 -9.06 22.16
N ALA A 649 10.50 -8.15 22.38
CA ALA A 649 11.42 -7.66 21.35
C ALA A 649 12.05 -8.79 20.49
N GLY A 650 12.23 -9.98 21.07
CA GLY A 650 12.68 -11.18 20.39
C GLY A 650 11.77 -11.72 19.26
N HIS A 651 10.49 -11.35 19.16
CA HIS A 651 9.62 -11.72 18.03
C HIS A 651 9.87 -10.82 16.81
N ILE A 652 10.03 -9.52 17.05
CA ILE A 652 10.37 -8.54 16.00
C ILE A 652 11.77 -8.83 15.47
N ALA A 653 12.73 -9.08 16.36
CA ALA A 653 14.09 -9.44 15.98
C ALA A 653 14.14 -10.74 15.14
N ARG A 654 13.36 -11.76 15.50
CA ARG A 654 13.26 -13.00 14.71
C ARG A 654 12.62 -12.77 13.33
N ARG A 655 11.56 -11.97 13.24
CA ARG A 655 10.93 -11.61 11.96
C ARG A 655 11.87 -10.78 11.08
N PHE A 656 12.60 -9.84 11.69
CA PHE A 656 13.62 -9.07 11.01
C PHE A 656 14.72 -9.98 10.47
N ALA A 657 15.30 -10.85 11.30
CA ALA A 657 16.35 -11.79 10.88
C ALA A 657 15.89 -12.73 9.77
N ALA A 658 14.70 -13.33 9.90
CA ALA A 658 14.13 -14.19 8.88
C ALA A 658 13.80 -13.42 7.58
N GLY A 659 13.35 -12.17 7.71
CA GLY A 659 13.08 -11.29 6.58
C GLY A 659 14.36 -10.86 5.87
N LEU A 660 15.40 -10.53 6.63
CA LEU A 660 16.72 -10.17 6.17
C LEU A 660 17.34 -11.35 5.43
N VAL A 661 17.45 -12.53 6.03
CA VAL A 661 18.08 -13.71 5.39
C VAL A 661 17.40 -14.06 4.07
N ARG A 662 16.08 -14.22 4.06
CA ARG A 662 15.35 -14.60 2.84
C ARG A 662 15.33 -13.48 1.81
N GLY A 663 15.15 -12.24 2.28
CA GLY A 663 15.19 -11.05 1.43
C GLY A 663 16.52 -10.97 0.71
N THR A 664 17.62 -11.05 1.47
CA THR A 664 19.00 -10.96 0.96
C THR A 664 19.29 -12.06 -0.04
N ALA A 665 18.88 -13.30 0.24
CA ALA A 665 19.06 -14.40 -0.70
C ALA A 665 18.29 -14.18 -2.02
N ALA A 666 17.04 -13.71 -1.95
CA ALA A 666 16.23 -13.44 -3.14
C ALA A 666 16.76 -12.22 -3.92
N SER A 667 17.07 -11.12 -3.25
CA SER A 667 17.59 -9.90 -3.87
C SER A 667 19.00 -10.08 -4.42
N LEU A 668 19.87 -10.88 -3.77
CA LEU A 668 21.19 -11.24 -4.33
C LEU A 668 21.04 -12.09 -5.58
N LEU A 669 20.18 -13.12 -5.54
CA LEU A 669 19.94 -13.96 -6.71
C LEU A 669 19.46 -13.12 -7.89
N VAL A 670 18.45 -12.26 -7.69
CA VAL A 670 17.91 -11.42 -8.75
C VAL A 670 18.92 -10.33 -9.17
N GLY A 671 19.56 -9.65 -8.21
CA GLY A 671 20.50 -8.56 -8.47
C GLY A 671 21.74 -9.03 -9.23
N VAL A 672 22.38 -10.11 -8.78
CA VAL A 672 23.57 -10.67 -9.45
C VAL A 672 23.21 -11.20 -10.83
N THR A 673 22.11 -11.94 -10.99
CA THR A 673 21.72 -12.47 -12.31
C THR A 673 21.34 -11.35 -13.29
N ALA A 674 20.53 -10.38 -12.88
CA ALA A 674 20.12 -9.26 -13.72
C ALA A 674 21.31 -8.36 -14.10
N CYS A 675 22.19 -8.00 -13.15
CA CYS A 675 23.35 -7.17 -13.44
C CYS A 675 24.41 -7.90 -14.28
N THR A 676 24.61 -9.20 -14.07
CA THR A 676 25.57 -9.97 -14.88
C THR A 676 25.08 -10.15 -16.32
N THR A 677 23.80 -10.47 -16.51
CA THR A 677 23.20 -10.59 -17.86
C THR A 677 23.18 -9.24 -18.58
N ALA A 678 22.85 -8.16 -17.88
CA ALA A 678 22.99 -6.79 -18.39
C ALA A 678 24.43 -6.45 -18.78
N GLY A 679 25.41 -6.77 -17.94
CA GLY A 679 26.83 -6.54 -18.22
C GLY A 679 27.31 -7.31 -19.44
N LEU A 680 26.89 -8.58 -19.61
CA LEU A 680 27.18 -9.37 -20.80
C LEU A 680 26.57 -8.77 -22.07
N ALA A 681 25.33 -8.29 -22.00
CA ALA A 681 24.68 -7.61 -23.12
C ALA A 681 25.39 -6.30 -23.49
N ALA A 682 25.78 -5.51 -22.49
CA ALA A 682 26.55 -4.28 -22.69
C ALA A 682 27.92 -4.56 -23.33
N VAL A 683 28.63 -5.60 -22.86
CA VAL A 683 29.91 -6.04 -23.46
C VAL A 683 29.71 -6.52 -24.90
N ALA A 684 28.66 -7.29 -25.18
CA ALA A 684 28.36 -7.76 -26.54
C ALA A 684 28.09 -6.59 -27.50
N VAL A 685 27.28 -5.62 -27.09
CA VAL A 685 27.04 -4.38 -27.88
C VAL A 685 28.33 -3.60 -28.09
N THR A 686 29.14 -3.45 -27.04
CA THR A 686 30.42 -2.74 -27.10
C THR A 686 31.40 -3.43 -28.06
N ALA A 687 31.44 -4.76 -28.07
CA ALA A 687 32.24 -5.55 -29.01
C ALA A 687 31.78 -5.38 -30.47
N VAL A 688 30.47 -5.33 -30.72
CA VAL A 688 29.93 -5.05 -32.07
C VAL A 688 30.31 -3.64 -32.53
N LYS A 689 30.28 -2.67 -31.62
CA LYS A 689 30.69 -1.27 -31.86
C LYS A 689 32.20 -1.10 -32.10
N ALA A 690 33.03 -2.04 -31.64
CA ALA A 690 34.50 -2.02 -31.76
C ALA A 690 35.06 -2.57 -33.09
N ARG A 691 34.22 -2.73 -34.13
CA ARG A 691 34.62 -3.14 -35.48
C ARG A 691 35.69 -2.23 -36.10
N PRO A 692 36.51 -2.73 -37.04
CA PRO A 692 37.73 -2.07 -37.49
C PRO A 692 37.44 -0.66 -38.01
N ALA A 693 38.08 0.32 -37.35
CA ALA A 693 38.20 1.69 -37.81
C ALA A 693 39.36 1.81 -38.79
N ALA A 694 39.37 2.87 -39.60
CA ALA A 694 40.49 3.21 -40.46
C ALA A 694 41.79 3.24 -39.64
N ASP A 695 42.86 2.69 -40.21
CA ASP A 695 44.15 2.68 -39.54
C ASP A 695 44.73 4.10 -39.47
N LEU A 696 44.97 4.57 -38.25
CA LEU A 696 45.47 5.90 -37.96
C LEU A 696 46.97 5.91 -37.65
N ASP A 697 47.64 4.75 -37.70
CA ASP A 697 49.07 4.67 -37.37
C ASP A 697 49.93 5.63 -38.21
N GLY A 698 50.81 6.38 -37.54
CA GLY A 698 51.67 7.41 -38.12
C GLY A 698 50.96 8.68 -38.60
N ARG A 699 49.63 8.81 -38.45
CA ARG A 699 48.87 9.96 -38.98
C ARG A 699 48.72 11.09 -37.96
N TRP A 700 48.55 12.30 -38.47
CA TRP A 700 48.09 13.48 -37.71
C TRP A 700 46.66 13.81 -38.11
N SER A 701 45.76 13.96 -37.13
CA SER A 701 44.36 14.38 -37.36
C SER A 701 43.88 15.25 -36.21
N ASP A 702 43.21 16.37 -36.51
CA ASP A 702 42.62 17.29 -35.52
C ASP A 702 43.56 17.74 -34.38
N GLY A 703 44.87 17.81 -34.65
CA GLY A 703 45.89 18.16 -33.65
C GLY A 703 46.31 17.01 -32.72
N TRP A 704 45.98 15.78 -33.08
CA TRP A 704 46.43 14.54 -32.43
C TRP A 704 47.37 13.76 -33.36
N HIS A 705 48.44 13.23 -32.79
CA HIS A 705 49.34 12.29 -33.44
C HIS A 705 49.07 10.87 -32.95
N PHE A 706 48.96 9.92 -33.85
CA PHE A 706 48.65 8.53 -33.56
C PHE A 706 49.84 7.63 -33.91
N ALA A 707 50.17 6.71 -33.00
CA ALA A 707 51.25 5.75 -33.19
C ALA A 707 50.89 4.40 -32.57
N ALA A 708 51.27 3.31 -33.21
CA ALA A 708 51.14 1.95 -32.72
C ALA A 708 52.52 1.26 -32.68
N HIS A 709 52.91 0.74 -31.52
CA HIS A 709 54.17 0.00 -31.37
C HIS A 709 53.99 -1.12 -30.33
N ASP A 710 54.46 -2.33 -30.64
CA ASP A 710 54.42 -3.50 -29.75
C ASP A 710 53.05 -3.77 -29.09
N GLY A 711 51.96 -3.60 -29.85
CA GLY A 711 50.60 -3.82 -29.35
C GLY A 711 50.07 -2.72 -28.42
N VAL A 712 50.82 -1.63 -28.23
CA VAL A 712 50.39 -0.41 -27.54
C VAL A 712 50.03 0.65 -28.58
N ARG A 713 48.84 1.24 -28.46
CA ARG A 713 48.40 2.35 -29.31
C ARG A 713 48.38 3.63 -28.51
N THR A 714 48.93 4.70 -29.06
CA THR A 714 49.00 6.00 -28.40
C THR A 714 48.38 7.09 -29.25
N ALA A 715 47.60 7.97 -28.63
CA ALA A 715 47.18 9.24 -29.22
C ALA A 715 47.73 10.38 -28.37
N VAL A 716 48.55 11.24 -28.98
CA VAL A 716 49.27 12.30 -28.28
C VAL A 716 48.88 13.65 -28.86
N THR A 717 48.60 14.63 -27.99
CA THR A 717 48.51 16.03 -28.39
C THR A 717 49.39 16.89 -27.50
N VAL A 718 49.98 17.92 -28.11
CA VAL A 718 50.72 19.00 -27.44
C VAL A 718 49.87 20.27 -27.30
N ARG A 719 48.61 20.24 -27.78
CA ARG A 719 47.67 21.33 -27.53
C ARG A 719 47.38 21.38 -26.02
N PRO A 720 47.46 22.56 -25.39
CA PRO A 720 47.25 22.66 -23.95
C PRO A 720 45.81 22.27 -23.60
N LEU A 721 45.66 21.27 -22.73
CA LEU A 721 44.36 20.81 -22.25
C LEU A 721 44.14 21.35 -20.85
N ARG A 722 43.07 22.11 -20.65
CA ARG A 722 42.66 22.63 -19.35
C ARG A 722 41.56 21.76 -18.76
N GLY A 723 41.52 21.68 -17.43
CA GLY A 723 40.53 20.88 -16.75
C GLY A 723 40.66 20.92 -15.23
N THR A 724 39.87 20.07 -14.58
CA THR A 724 39.92 19.88 -13.13
C THR A 724 40.34 18.45 -12.81
N LEU A 725 41.34 18.30 -11.94
CA LEU A 725 41.82 17.03 -11.43
C LEU A 725 41.22 16.80 -10.04
N LEU A 726 40.41 15.75 -9.92
CA LEU A 726 39.91 15.26 -8.64
C LEU A 726 40.89 14.22 -8.08
N LEU A 727 41.50 14.57 -6.95
CA LEU A 727 42.36 13.72 -6.14
C LEU A 727 41.48 13.01 -5.10
N PRO A 728 41.28 11.68 -5.17
CA PRO A 728 40.37 10.97 -4.27
C PRO A 728 40.88 10.77 -2.83
N GLY A 729 42.12 11.12 -2.52
CA GLY A 729 42.80 10.82 -1.25
C GLY A 729 43.43 9.41 -1.24
N GLY A 730 44.56 9.23 -0.53
CA GLY A 730 45.31 7.95 -0.50
C GLY A 730 46.05 7.60 -1.81
N SER A 731 46.37 6.32 -2.03
CA SER A 731 47.12 5.81 -3.20
C SER A 731 46.27 5.58 -4.47
N ALA A 732 45.05 6.15 -4.55
CA ALA A 732 44.15 5.95 -5.67
C ALA A 732 44.45 6.89 -6.85
N ARG A 733 44.22 6.42 -8.09
CA ARG A 733 44.49 7.19 -9.31
C ARG A 733 43.61 8.45 -9.39
N PRO A 734 44.17 9.62 -9.75
CA PRO A 734 43.40 10.84 -9.95
C PRO A 734 42.41 10.75 -11.11
N VAL A 735 41.38 11.58 -11.05
CA VAL A 735 40.35 11.69 -12.08
C VAL A 735 40.44 13.05 -12.75
N ALA A 736 40.57 13.10 -14.06
CA ALA A 736 40.57 14.36 -14.81
C ALA A 736 39.19 14.63 -15.44
N TYR A 737 38.77 15.89 -15.41
CA TYR A 737 37.56 16.40 -16.05
C TYR A 737 37.98 17.49 -17.06
N PRO A 738 37.50 17.46 -18.32
CA PRO A 738 37.83 18.48 -19.31
C PRO A 738 37.23 19.85 -18.94
N GLU A 739 37.81 20.92 -19.48
CA GLU A 739 37.29 22.28 -19.34
C GLU A 739 35.79 22.36 -19.66
N GLY A 740 35.01 23.05 -18.82
CA GLY A 740 33.55 23.12 -18.91
C GLY A 740 32.78 22.00 -18.19
N THR A 741 33.45 20.93 -17.76
CA THR A 741 32.83 19.89 -16.92
C THR A 741 33.36 19.97 -15.48
N ARG A 742 32.47 19.90 -14.50
CA ARG A 742 32.86 19.96 -13.07
C ARG A 742 32.78 18.57 -12.42
N PRO A 743 33.73 18.23 -11.53
CA PRO A 743 33.63 17.02 -10.71
C PRO A 743 32.45 17.10 -9.74
N PRO A 744 31.82 15.95 -9.40
CA PRO A 744 30.56 15.90 -8.64
C PRO A 744 30.68 16.41 -7.19
N ASP A 745 31.85 16.27 -6.55
CA ASP A 745 32.12 16.79 -5.21
C ASP A 745 33.66 16.90 -5.03
N CYS A 746 34.15 18.07 -4.62
CA CYS A 746 35.58 18.30 -4.41
C CYS A 746 36.08 17.90 -3.02
N THR A 747 35.17 17.80 -2.06
CA THR A 747 35.44 17.40 -0.67
C THR A 747 34.32 16.48 -0.21
N LEU A 748 34.65 15.40 0.49
CA LEU A 748 33.68 14.51 1.14
C LEU A 748 34.01 14.42 2.63
N PRO A 749 33.03 14.52 3.54
CA PRO A 749 33.28 14.55 4.99
C PRO A 749 33.90 13.26 5.54
N LEU A 750 33.76 12.13 4.85
CA LEU A 750 34.36 10.85 5.24
C LEU A 750 35.76 10.64 4.60
N LEU A 751 36.17 11.48 3.66
CA LEU A 751 37.43 11.40 2.91
C LEU A 751 38.10 12.78 2.88
N HIS A 752 38.77 13.14 3.97
CA HIS A 752 39.36 14.48 4.19
C HIS A 752 40.51 14.81 3.22
N ASP A 753 41.09 13.78 2.59
CA ASP A 753 42.17 13.92 1.61
C ASP A 753 41.66 14.12 0.17
N ARG A 754 40.34 14.09 -0.06
CA ARG A 754 39.74 14.34 -1.38
C ARG A 754 39.80 15.84 -1.70
N ARG A 755 40.41 16.22 -2.82
CA ARG A 755 40.58 17.62 -3.25
C ARG A 755 40.44 17.76 -4.77
N CYS A 756 39.97 18.91 -5.23
CA CYS A 756 40.02 19.30 -6.65
C CYS A 756 41.12 20.30 -6.89
N VAL A 757 41.89 20.11 -7.96
CA VAL A 757 42.97 21.01 -8.37
C VAL A 757 42.79 21.30 -9.86
N GLY A 758 42.77 22.57 -10.24
CA GLY A 758 42.79 22.95 -11.66
C GLY A 758 44.12 22.55 -12.30
N PHE A 759 44.09 22.06 -13.54
CA PHE A 759 45.31 21.68 -14.27
C PHE A 759 45.32 22.27 -15.69
N VAL A 760 46.55 22.52 -16.18
CA VAL A 760 46.83 22.82 -17.59
C VAL A 760 47.89 21.84 -18.06
N ALA A 761 47.49 20.81 -18.81
CA ALA A 761 48.40 19.80 -19.32
C ALA A 761 49.08 20.29 -20.60
N ARG A 762 50.42 20.31 -20.62
CA ARG A 762 51.22 20.68 -21.81
C ARG A 762 51.30 19.55 -22.84
N ARG A 763 51.16 18.31 -22.38
CA ARG A 763 51.08 17.12 -23.22
C ARG A 763 50.02 16.19 -22.64
N THR A 764 49.12 15.73 -23.49
CA THR A 764 48.10 14.73 -23.16
C THR A 764 48.32 13.51 -24.02
N GLU A 765 48.50 12.36 -23.39
CA GLU A 765 48.76 11.09 -24.05
C GLU A 765 47.72 10.05 -23.61
N PHE A 766 46.89 9.58 -24.55
CA PHE A 766 46.04 8.41 -24.35
C PHE A 766 46.84 7.18 -24.74
N VAL A 767 47.07 6.27 -23.78
CA VAL A 767 47.76 5.00 -24.00
C VAL A 767 46.76 3.87 -23.91
N ALA A 768 46.63 3.10 -24.98
CA ALA A 768 45.79 1.92 -25.06
C ALA A 768 46.62 0.65 -25.11
N ARG A 769 46.37 -0.29 -24.18
CA ARG A 769 46.97 -1.63 -24.17
C ARG A 769 45.87 -2.67 -24.07
N GLU A 770 45.82 -3.61 -25.02
CA GLU A 770 44.75 -4.62 -25.14
C GLU A 770 43.33 -3.99 -25.11
N GLY A 771 43.17 -2.82 -25.75
CA GLY A 771 41.92 -2.06 -25.78
C GLY A 771 41.59 -1.27 -24.51
N GLY A 772 42.52 -1.17 -23.54
CA GLY A 772 42.34 -0.45 -22.27
C GLY A 772 43.04 0.87 -22.29
N VAL A 773 42.28 1.95 -22.15
CA VAL A 773 42.78 3.31 -22.34
C VAL A 773 43.06 3.98 -20.99
N ALA A 774 44.27 4.45 -20.80
CA ALA A 774 44.67 5.32 -19.70
C ALA A 774 45.14 6.68 -20.25
N VAL A 775 44.96 7.75 -19.49
CA VAL A 775 45.44 9.08 -19.89
C VAL A 775 46.62 9.46 -19.03
N ARG A 776 47.70 9.91 -19.67
CA ARG A 776 48.84 10.53 -19.03
C ARG A 776 48.81 12.03 -19.32
N LEU A 777 48.77 12.82 -18.26
CA LEU A 777 48.76 14.28 -18.30
C LEU A 777 50.10 14.80 -17.78
N THR A 778 50.82 15.54 -18.61
CA THR A 778 52.06 16.22 -18.19
C THR A 778 51.70 17.63 -17.72
N VAL A 779 51.80 17.87 -16.40
CA VAL A 779 51.39 19.13 -15.76
C VAL A 779 52.62 19.83 -15.17
N PRO A 780 52.81 21.15 -15.39
CA PRO A 780 53.93 21.89 -14.81
C PRO A 780 53.73 22.12 -13.30
N LEU A 781 54.79 21.93 -12.50
CA LEU A 781 54.79 22.25 -11.07
C LEU A 781 54.74 23.78 -10.91
N SER A 782 53.56 24.32 -10.66
CA SER A 782 53.39 25.73 -10.28
C SER A 782 53.39 25.80 -8.76
N GLY A 783 54.34 26.52 -8.17
CA GLY A 783 54.59 26.56 -6.74
C GLY A 783 53.37 26.97 -5.90
N GLY A 784 53.10 26.19 -4.84
CA GLY A 784 52.11 26.50 -3.82
C GLY A 784 51.35 25.28 -3.30
N GLY A 785 51.97 24.49 -2.41
CA GLY A 785 51.24 23.60 -1.49
C GLY A 785 51.55 22.10 -1.58
N ALA A 786 52.50 21.67 -0.74
CA ALA A 786 52.73 20.32 -0.18
C ALA A 786 52.71 19.10 -1.12
N GLY A 787 53.90 18.51 -1.30
CA GLY A 787 54.13 17.32 -2.11
C GLY A 787 53.29 16.10 -1.70
N VAL A 788 52.70 15.46 -2.71
CA VAL A 788 52.09 14.13 -2.60
C VAL A 788 52.46 13.35 -3.87
N GLY A 789 53.33 12.35 -3.70
CA GLY A 789 53.66 11.35 -4.72
C GLY A 789 54.62 10.31 -4.14
N PRO A 790 54.38 9.00 -4.32
CA PRO A 790 55.30 7.96 -3.85
C PRO A 790 56.55 7.91 -4.76
N ARG A 791 57.72 7.72 -4.15
CA ARG A 791 59.02 7.58 -4.83
C ARG A 791 58.95 6.53 -5.97
N PRO A 792 59.48 6.82 -7.17
CA PRO A 792 59.62 5.81 -8.22
C PRO A 792 60.81 4.91 -7.93
N GLU A 793 60.63 3.61 -8.19
CA GLU A 793 61.67 2.59 -8.19
C GLU A 793 62.73 2.88 -9.26
N THR A 794 63.98 2.58 -8.93
CA THR A 794 65.21 2.85 -9.67
C THR A 794 65.42 1.93 -10.88
N GLY A 795 65.77 2.51 -12.04
CA GLY A 795 66.35 1.86 -13.25
C GLY A 795 66.94 2.92 -14.19
N PRO A 796 68.02 2.65 -14.96
CA PRO A 796 69.14 3.61 -15.13
C PRO A 796 68.98 4.66 -16.25
N LYS A 797 69.73 5.75 -16.04
CA LYS A 797 69.75 7.04 -16.73
C LYS A 797 70.23 6.99 -18.20
N ALA A 798 69.68 7.87 -19.02
CA ALA A 798 70.39 8.52 -20.12
C ALA A 798 69.81 9.92 -20.42
N GLY A 799 70.69 10.92 -20.57
CA GLY A 799 70.43 12.20 -21.25
C GLY A 799 69.85 13.33 -20.40
N ALA A 800 70.71 14.22 -19.91
CA ALA A 800 70.33 15.47 -19.25
C ALA A 800 70.15 16.59 -20.28
N GLU A 801 68.96 17.19 -20.34
CA GLU A 801 68.73 18.57 -20.78
C GLU A 801 67.73 19.24 -19.84
N SER A 802 67.95 20.53 -19.58
CA SER A 802 67.39 21.35 -18.50
C SER A 802 65.89 21.14 -18.23
N GLY A 803 65.57 20.38 -17.19
CA GLY A 803 64.19 20.06 -16.82
C GLY A 803 63.60 21.08 -15.86
N ALA A 804 62.67 21.90 -16.33
CA ALA A 804 61.65 22.47 -15.45
C ALA A 804 60.84 21.30 -14.87
N ASP A 805 60.87 21.10 -13.55
CA ASP A 805 60.23 19.95 -12.87
C ASP A 805 58.79 19.73 -13.38
N THR A 806 58.59 18.65 -14.13
CA THR A 806 57.31 18.30 -14.76
C THR A 806 56.80 16.99 -14.18
N HIS A 807 55.58 16.95 -13.66
CA HIS A 807 54.98 15.75 -13.10
C HIS A 807 54.03 15.08 -14.11
N VAL A 808 54.16 13.75 -14.26
CA VAL A 808 53.24 12.95 -15.10
C VAL A 808 52.15 12.36 -14.21
N THR A 809 50.92 12.79 -14.44
CA THR A 809 49.75 12.34 -13.68
C THR A 809 48.93 11.39 -14.54
N VAL A 810 48.76 10.14 -14.08
CA VAL A 810 47.92 9.15 -14.77
C VAL A 810 46.47 9.29 -14.30
N ALA A 811 45.57 9.64 -15.22
CA ALA A 811 44.15 9.84 -14.96
C ALA A 811 43.26 8.88 -15.78
N TYR A 812 42.01 8.74 -15.34
CA TYR A 812 41.01 7.91 -16.02
C TYR A 812 40.56 8.51 -17.36
N ALA A 813 40.47 7.66 -18.38
CA ALA A 813 40.12 8.08 -19.73
C ALA A 813 38.63 8.36 -19.96
N ALA A 814 37.75 7.75 -19.16
CA ALA A 814 36.29 7.86 -19.32
C ALA A 814 35.78 9.31 -19.39
N ASN A 815 36.28 10.20 -18.53
CA ASN A 815 35.82 11.59 -18.45
C ASN A 815 36.46 12.50 -19.53
N LEU A 816 37.60 12.10 -20.11
CA LEU A 816 38.31 12.86 -21.14
C LEU A 816 38.03 12.35 -22.56
N ARG A 817 37.15 11.36 -22.73
CA ARG A 817 36.82 10.78 -24.04
C ARG A 817 36.26 11.80 -25.02
N SER A 818 35.53 12.81 -24.53
CA SER A 818 34.93 13.87 -25.35
C SER A 818 35.96 14.71 -26.13
N VAL A 819 37.20 14.79 -25.63
CA VAL A 819 38.31 15.54 -26.24
C VAL A 819 38.90 14.83 -27.46
N LEU A 820 38.66 13.51 -27.61
CA LEU A 820 39.12 12.72 -28.75
C LEU A 820 38.11 12.77 -29.91
N PRO A 821 38.58 12.87 -31.17
CA PRO A 821 37.74 12.67 -32.36
C PRO A 821 37.11 11.26 -32.38
N GLY A 822 35.93 11.12 -33.00
CA GLY A 822 35.19 9.85 -33.03
C GLY A 822 35.98 8.69 -33.67
N ALA A 823 36.73 8.95 -34.75
CA ALA A 823 37.58 7.96 -35.40
C ALA A 823 38.74 7.48 -34.49
N ALA A 824 39.33 8.40 -33.71
CA ALA A 824 40.38 8.11 -32.75
C ALA A 824 39.87 7.24 -31.59
N ARG A 825 38.65 7.48 -31.10
CA ARG A 825 37.99 6.67 -30.08
C ARG A 825 37.85 5.21 -30.51
N ALA A 826 37.40 5.00 -31.74
CA ALA A 826 37.23 3.67 -32.31
C ALA A 826 38.56 2.95 -32.55
N TRP A 827 39.61 3.66 -32.96
CA TRP A 827 40.94 3.07 -33.19
C TRP A 827 41.69 2.74 -31.88
N LEU A 828 41.67 3.60 -30.87
CA LEU A 828 42.34 3.33 -29.58
C LEU A 828 41.74 2.16 -28.80
N THR A 829 40.44 1.91 -28.96
CA THR A 829 39.71 0.94 -28.15
C THR A 829 39.61 -0.45 -28.78
N GLN A 830 40.27 -0.66 -29.93
CA GLN A 830 40.34 -2.00 -30.53
C GLN A 830 41.13 -2.94 -29.62
N GLY A 831 40.60 -4.14 -29.42
CA GLY A 831 41.21 -5.14 -28.56
C GLY A 831 40.35 -6.41 -28.48
N PRO A 832 40.86 -7.47 -27.86
CA PRO A 832 40.11 -8.71 -27.71
C PRO A 832 38.90 -8.50 -26.78
N VAL A 833 37.77 -9.14 -27.12
CA VAL A 833 36.51 -9.04 -26.34
C VAL A 833 36.70 -9.47 -24.88
N THR A 834 37.63 -10.40 -24.62
CA THR A 834 38.01 -10.85 -23.28
C THR A 834 38.55 -9.72 -22.41
N ALA A 835 39.31 -8.78 -22.98
CA ALA A 835 39.85 -7.63 -22.25
C ALA A 835 38.76 -6.59 -21.92
N VAL A 836 37.78 -6.40 -22.80
CA VAL A 836 36.59 -5.56 -22.54
C VAL A 836 35.73 -6.19 -21.43
N ALA A 837 35.50 -7.51 -21.51
CA ALA A 837 34.75 -8.24 -20.49
C ALA A 837 35.43 -8.16 -19.11
N ALA A 838 36.75 -8.34 -19.05
CA ALA A 838 37.52 -8.26 -17.80
C ALA A 838 37.42 -6.89 -17.10
N ARG A 839 37.19 -5.80 -17.85
CA ARG A 839 37.05 -4.46 -17.29
C ARG A 839 35.60 -4.09 -16.96
N CYS A 840 34.66 -4.45 -17.82
CA CYS A 840 33.27 -4.04 -17.68
C CYS A 840 32.49 -4.93 -16.69
N LEU A 841 32.73 -6.25 -16.66
CA LEU A 841 31.91 -7.20 -15.89
C LEU A 841 32.05 -7.06 -14.36
N PRO A 842 33.24 -6.85 -13.77
CA PRO A 842 33.39 -6.80 -12.30
C PRO A 842 32.56 -5.69 -11.63
N PRO A 843 32.50 -4.43 -12.14
CA PRO A 843 31.59 -3.41 -11.62
C PRO A 843 30.10 -3.81 -11.64
N PHE A 844 29.64 -4.51 -12.68
CA PHE A 844 28.26 -5.01 -12.75
C PHE A 844 27.96 -6.07 -11.69
N VAL A 845 28.88 -7.01 -11.49
CA VAL A 845 28.74 -8.03 -10.44
C VAL A 845 28.74 -7.39 -9.06
N ALA A 846 29.66 -6.46 -8.81
CA ALA A 846 29.73 -5.71 -7.55
C ALA A 846 28.45 -4.89 -7.29
N ALA A 847 27.91 -4.23 -8.32
CA ALA A 847 26.62 -3.56 -8.24
C ALA A 847 25.50 -4.55 -7.89
N GLY A 848 25.44 -5.71 -8.55
CA GLY A 848 24.45 -6.76 -8.25
C GLY A 848 24.52 -7.26 -6.79
N VAL A 849 25.73 -7.36 -6.23
CA VAL A 849 25.93 -7.72 -4.81
C VAL A 849 25.45 -6.60 -3.89
N LEU A 850 25.86 -5.35 -4.13
CA LEU A 850 25.41 -4.20 -3.33
C LEU A 850 23.88 -4.09 -3.32
N ILE A 851 23.28 -4.20 -4.50
CA ILE A 851 21.83 -4.25 -4.72
C ILE A 851 21.18 -5.36 -3.90
N GLY A 852 21.79 -6.55 -3.90
CA GLY A 852 21.30 -7.69 -3.13
C GLY A 852 21.33 -7.44 -1.62
N VAL A 853 22.41 -6.89 -1.08
CA VAL A 853 22.54 -6.58 0.35
C VAL A 853 21.55 -5.49 0.78
N VAL A 854 21.43 -4.41 -0.01
CA VAL A 854 20.47 -3.32 0.24
C VAL A 854 19.03 -3.86 0.18
N GLY A 855 18.68 -4.61 -0.87
CA GLY A 855 17.36 -5.21 -1.03
C GLY A 855 16.99 -6.16 0.11
N GLY A 856 17.98 -6.90 0.64
CA GLY A 856 17.80 -7.78 1.79
C GLY A 856 17.43 -7.02 3.06
N CYS A 857 18.10 -5.90 3.31
CA CYS A 857 17.78 -5.01 4.41
C CYS A 857 16.38 -4.41 4.30
N VAL A 858 16.00 -3.94 3.10
CA VAL A 858 14.63 -3.45 2.82
C VAL A 858 13.61 -4.52 3.16
N CYS A 859 13.81 -5.75 2.68
CA CYS A 859 12.93 -6.88 2.97
C CYS A 859 12.86 -7.20 4.47
N GLY A 860 13.99 -7.13 5.18
CA GLY A 860 14.07 -7.31 6.62
C GLY A 860 13.24 -6.28 7.39
N VAL A 861 13.42 -4.99 7.09
CA VAL A 861 12.64 -3.89 7.69
C VAL A 861 11.17 -4.04 7.36
N TYR A 862 10.84 -4.24 6.09
CA TYR A 862 9.47 -4.36 5.63
C TYR A 862 8.77 -5.51 6.37
N ARG A 863 9.40 -6.68 6.50
CA ARG A 863 8.82 -7.85 7.21
C ARG A 863 8.76 -7.71 8.72
N ALA A 864 9.75 -7.05 9.34
CA ALA A 864 9.75 -6.81 10.78
C ALA A 864 8.60 -5.88 11.20
N LEU A 865 8.30 -4.90 10.35
CA LEU A 865 7.33 -3.83 10.61
C LEU A 865 5.99 -4.05 9.89
N SER A 866 5.86 -5.07 9.04
CA SER A 866 4.60 -5.50 8.46
C SER A 866 3.80 -6.27 9.50
N VAL A 867 3.21 -5.54 10.42
CA VAL A 867 2.07 -6.01 11.20
C VAL A 867 0.87 -5.31 10.59
N PRO A 868 -0.11 -6.03 10.00
CA PRO A 868 -1.38 -5.42 9.63
C PRO A 868 -1.87 -4.59 10.82
N SER A 869 -2.35 -3.36 10.59
CA SER A 869 -2.94 -2.61 11.70
C SER A 869 -4.01 -3.48 12.34
N ASP A 870 -4.12 -3.48 13.67
CA ASP A 870 -5.21 -4.17 14.36
C ASP A 870 -6.52 -3.44 14.02
N VAL A 871 -7.01 -3.62 12.79
CA VAL A 871 -8.30 -3.09 12.28
C VAL A 871 -9.44 -3.55 13.20
N MET A 872 -9.22 -4.69 13.87
CA MET A 872 -9.98 -5.24 14.99
C MET A 872 -10.47 -4.24 16.04
N ARG A 873 -9.70 -3.16 16.30
CA ARG A 873 -10.00 -2.14 17.32
C ARG A 873 -10.09 -0.73 16.75
N ALA A 874 -9.85 -0.55 15.45
CA ALA A 874 -10.10 0.74 14.84
C ALA A 874 -11.61 0.87 14.62
N ALA A 875 -12.34 1.21 15.70
CA ALA A 875 -13.75 1.61 15.65
C ALA A 875 -14.00 2.86 14.77
N ASP A 876 -12.93 3.45 14.23
CA ASP A 876 -12.94 4.66 13.41
C ASP A 876 -11.93 4.58 12.23
N PRO A 877 -12.38 4.77 10.97
CA PRO A 877 -11.52 4.97 9.81
C PRO A 877 -10.42 6.02 10.02
N GLY A 878 -10.69 7.09 10.79
CA GLY A 878 -9.70 8.13 11.11
C GLY A 878 -8.53 7.61 11.95
N GLY A 879 -8.80 6.73 12.92
CA GLY A 879 -7.78 6.06 13.73
C GLY A 879 -6.85 5.16 12.91
N SER A 880 -7.42 4.39 11.98
CA SER A 880 -6.64 3.53 11.08
C SER A 880 -5.72 4.34 10.15
N LEU A 881 -6.21 5.47 9.59
CA LEU A 881 -5.40 6.37 8.75
C LEU A 881 -4.22 6.99 9.51
N ARG A 882 -4.44 7.43 10.76
CA ARG A 882 -3.36 8.02 11.59
C ARG A 882 -2.29 6.99 11.92
N THR A 883 -2.72 5.77 12.24
CA THR A 883 -1.83 4.65 12.54
C THR A 883 -1.00 4.28 11.32
N ASP A 884 -1.62 4.13 10.15
CA ASP A 884 -0.90 3.82 8.90
C ASP A 884 0.06 4.94 8.48
N ARG A 885 -0.34 6.21 8.65
CA ARG A 885 0.55 7.36 8.39
C ARG A 885 1.82 7.26 9.22
N THR A 886 1.70 7.01 10.53
CA THR A 886 2.87 6.86 11.40
C THR A 886 3.70 5.63 11.02
N ALA A 887 3.07 4.49 10.75
CA ALA A 887 3.75 3.27 10.34
C ALA A 887 4.53 3.44 9.03
N SER A 888 3.94 4.13 8.05
CA SER A 888 4.56 4.39 6.75
C SER A 888 5.75 5.35 6.86
N LEU A 889 5.62 6.45 7.62
CA LEU A 889 6.74 7.38 7.85
C LEU A 889 7.93 6.70 8.54
N VAL A 890 7.66 5.92 9.60
CA VAL A 890 8.70 5.20 10.33
C VAL A 890 9.40 4.16 9.45
N ARG A 891 8.64 3.38 8.69
CA ARG A 891 9.20 2.35 7.80
C ARG A 891 10.06 2.98 6.71
N SER A 892 9.58 4.04 6.08
CA SER A 892 10.32 4.77 5.04
C SER A 892 11.62 5.37 5.59
N GLY A 893 11.57 5.97 6.78
CA GLY A 893 12.76 6.48 7.47
C GLY A 893 13.77 5.38 7.79
N LEU A 894 13.31 4.24 8.33
CA LEU A 894 14.20 3.11 8.65
C LEU A 894 14.80 2.45 7.40
N VAL A 895 14.02 2.33 6.32
CA VAL A 895 14.53 1.85 5.02
C VAL A 895 15.63 2.78 4.52
N ALA A 896 15.43 4.10 4.56
CA ALA A 896 16.43 5.08 4.17
C ALA A 896 17.69 4.98 5.05
N LEU A 897 17.55 4.97 6.37
CA LEU A 897 18.70 4.93 7.30
C LEU A 897 19.50 3.64 7.19
N ILE A 898 18.85 2.49 7.06
CA ILE A 898 19.54 1.20 6.93
C ILE A 898 20.20 1.08 5.56
N ALA A 899 19.54 1.54 4.49
CA ALA A 899 20.17 1.59 3.17
C ALA A 899 21.41 2.49 3.17
N ALA A 900 21.36 3.63 3.85
CA ALA A 900 22.53 4.49 4.05
C ALA A 900 23.63 3.76 4.82
N ALA A 901 23.30 3.15 5.97
CA ALA A 901 24.27 2.43 6.81
C ALA A 901 24.97 1.26 6.08
N VAL A 902 24.24 0.53 5.23
CA VAL A 902 24.79 -0.55 4.40
C VAL A 902 25.67 -0.02 3.26
N SER A 903 25.40 1.20 2.79
CA SER A 903 26.14 1.81 1.70
C SER A 903 27.41 2.53 2.16
N VAL A 904 27.51 2.94 3.44
CA VAL A 904 28.70 3.61 4.01
C VAL A 904 29.99 2.79 3.90
N PRO A 905 30.02 1.47 4.18
CA PRO A 905 31.23 0.65 4.02
C PRO A 905 31.81 0.65 2.60
N VAL A 906 30.99 0.89 1.57
CA VAL A 906 31.46 1.02 0.17
C VAL A 906 32.44 2.20 0.03
N LEU A 907 32.31 3.23 0.85
CA LEU A 907 33.22 4.38 0.89
C LEU A 907 34.60 4.05 1.49
N ALA A 908 34.67 2.98 2.29
CA ALA A 908 35.88 2.59 3.01
C ALA A 908 36.72 1.54 2.25
N VAL A 909 36.20 0.97 1.15
CA VAL A 909 36.92 -0.02 0.35
C VAL A 909 37.86 0.71 -0.64
N PRO A 910 39.20 0.57 -0.51
CA PRO A 910 40.14 1.18 -1.44
C PRO A 910 39.99 0.56 -2.83
N GLY A 911 39.68 1.34 -3.87
CA GLY A 911 39.58 0.86 -5.25
C GLY A 911 38.76 1.75 -6.17
N ASP A 912 38.96 1.64 -7.48
CA ASP A 912 38.14 2.31 -8.49
C ASP A 912 36.96 1.42 -8.91
N TRP A 913 35.81 1.71 -8.33
CA TRP A 913 34.57 0.96 -8.55
C TRP A 913 33.67 1.60 -9.61
N GLY A 914 34.24 2.36 -10.56
CA GLY A 914 33.46 2.95 -11.65
C GLY A 914 32.29 3.82 -11.16
N GLY A 915 32.49 4.60 -10.10
CA GLY A 915 31.45 5.50 -9.57
C GLY A 915 30.40 4.87 -8.63
N LEU A 916 30.48 3.57 -8.31
CA LEU A 916 29.58 2.88 -7.35
C LEU A 916 29.43 3.61 -6.01
N VAL A 917 30.49 4.30 -5.57
CA VAL A 917 30.50 5.17 -4.40
C VAL A 917 29.42 6.25 -4.48
N HIS A 918 29.23 6.92 -5.63
CA HIS A 918 28.19 7.94 -5.81
C HIS A 918 26.78 7.34 -5.82
N VAL A 919 26.62 6.13 -6.37
CA VAL A 919 25.34 5.41 -6.34
C VAL A 919 24.98 5.04 -4.90
N GLY A 920 25.92 4.48 -4.14
CA GLY A 920 25.71 4.11 -2.74
C GLY A 920 25.36 5.29 -1.84
N THR A 921 25.95 6.47 -2.08
CA THR A 921 25.63 7.68 -1.31
C THR A 921 24.32 8.35 -1.69
N GLN A 922 23.70 7.99 -2.82
CA GLN A 922 22.46 8.60 -3.31
C GLN A 922 21.25 7.64 -3.26
N LEU A 923 21.47 6.31 -3.21
CA LEU A 923 20.42 5.29 -3.33
C LEU A 923 19.38 5.32 -2.18
N TRP A 924 19.79 5.74 -0.98
CA TRP A 924 18.99 5.59 0.23
C TRP A 924 17.79 6.55 0.32
N LEU A 925 17.92 7.77 -0.21
CA LEU A 925 16.83 8.76 -0.25
C LEU A 925 15.67 8.33 -1.16
N PRO A 926 15.90 8.00 -2.46
CA PRO A 926 14.86 7.49 -3.36
C PRO A 926 14.18 6.23 -2.82
N LEU A 927 14.91 5.37 -2.13
CA LEU A 927 14.37 4.13 -1.57
C LEU A 927 13.38 4.40 -0.42
N GLY A 928 13.68 5.38 0.43
CA GLY A 928 12.77 5.85 1.48
C GLY A 928 11.52 6.54 0.91
N THR A 929 11.67 7.41 -0.10
CA THR A 929 10.55 8.09 -0.74
C THR A 929 9.67 7.12 -1.53
N ALA A 930 10.26 6.12 -2.19
CA ALA A 930 9.53 5.03 -2.85
C ALA A 930 8.75 4.16 -1.86
N ALA A 931 9.35 3.82 -0.71
CA ALA A 931 8.64 3.10 0.35
C ALA A 931 7.42 3.87 0.84
N LEU A 932 7.52 5.21 0.91
CA LEU A 932 6.42 6.06 1.36
C LEU A 932 5.34 6.18 0.28
N SER A 933 5.73 6.37 -0.99
CA SER A 933 4.79 6.54 -2.10
C SER A 933 4.02 5.27 -2.42
N LEU A 934 4.63 4.10 -2.20
CA LEU A 934 4.00 2.80 -2.39
C LEU A 934 3.08 2.38 -1.24
N SER A 935 3.10 3.08 -0.10
CA SER A 935 2.23 2.80 1.05
C SER A 935 0.75 3.15 0.80
N ALA A 936 -0.15 2.60 1.63
CA ALA A 936 -1.58 2.93 1.58
C ALA A 936 -1.80 4.43 1.81
N TRP A 937 -1.14 5.01 2.82
CA TRP A 937 -1.18 6.45 3.06
C TRP A 937 -0.65 7.29 1.89
N GLY A 938 0.48 6.91 1.28
CA GLY A 938 1.07 7.64 0.15
C GLY A 938 0.12 7.71 -1.05
N ARG A 939 -0.48 6.57 -1.41
CA ARG A 939 -1.48 6.50 -2.49
C ARG A 939 -2.75 7.26 -2.18
N PHE A 940 -3.25 7.14 -0.94
CA PHE A 940 -4.38 7.92 -0.46
C PHE A 940 -4.10 9.43 -0.55
N ALA A 941 -2.89 9.87 -0.19
CA ALA A 941 -2.51 11.27 -0.27
C ALA A 941 -2.61 11.81 -1.70
N VAL A 942 -2.10 11.05 -2.69
CA VAL A 942 -2.25 11.44 -4.11
C VAL A 942 -3.72 11.44 -4.54
N ALA A 943 -4.47 10.40 -4.17
CA ALA A 943 -5.88 10.30 -4.53
C ALA A 943 -6.70 11.46 -3.97
N ARG A 944 -6.45 11.83 -2.71
CA ARG A 944 -7.09 12.97 -2.04
C ARG A 944 -6.73 14.30 -2.71
N VAL A 945 -5.46 14.53 -3.04
CA VAL A 945 -5.01 15.78 -3.70
C VAL A 945 -5.65 15.91 -5.07
N TRP A 946 -5.65 14.84 -5.88
CA TRP A 946 -6.25 14.87 -7.23
C TRP A 946 -7.76 15.09 -7.18
N LEU A 947 -8.48 14.37 -6.31
CA LEU A 947 -9.93 14.54 -6.16
C LEU A 947 -10.31 15.93 -5.62
N ALA A 948 -9.46 16.53 -4.78
CA ALA A 948 -9.67 17.87 -4.26
C ALA A 948 -9.37 18.95 -5.31
N ALA A 949 -8.26 18.83 -6.03
CA ALA A 949 -7.87 19.76 -7.09
C ALA A 949 -8.86 19.76 -8.27
N THR A 950 -9.50 18.61 -8.55
CA THR A 950 -10.54 18.49 -9.59
C THR A 950 -11.94 18.90 -9.11
N GLY A 951 -12.09 19.38 -7.86
CA GLY A 951 -13.37 19.80 -7.28
C GLY A 951 -14.37 18.66 -7.02
N ARG A 952 -13.98 17.40 -7.23
CA ARG A 952 -14.83 16.21 -7.08
C ARG A 952 -15.05 15.84 -5.61
N MET A 953 -14.07 16.09 -4.75
CA MET A 953 -14.13 15.86 -3.29
C MET A 953 -13.51 17.04 -2.52
N PRO A 954 -13.75 17.19 -1.21
CA PRO A 954 -13.15 18.28 -0.44
C PRO A 954 -11.72 17.95 0.03
N TRP A 955 -10.88 18.97 0.22
CA TRP A 955 -9.51 18.84 0.74
C TRP A 955 -9.44 18.08 2.09
N ARG A 956 -10.44 18.31 2.95
CA ARG A 956 -10.63 17.62 4.23
C ARG A 956 -11.57 16.41 4.08
N LEU A 957 -11.30 15.53 3.12
CA LEU A 957 -12.16 14.37 2.80
C LEU A 957 -12.57 13.55 4.02
N MET A 958 -11.63 13.19 4.90
CA MET A 958 -11.97 12.40 6.09
C MET A 958 -12.92 13.13 7.04
N ALA A 959 -12.76 14.45 7.19
CA ALA A 959 -13.69 15.25 7.98
C ALA A 959 -15.07 15.34 7.33
N PHE A 960 -15.15 15.33 5.99
CA PHE A 960 -16.40 15.29 5.27
C PHE A 960 -17.12 13.94 5.41
N LEU A 961 -16.41 12.81 5.25
CA LEU A 961 -16.98 11.47 5.46
C LEU A 961 -17.42 11.28 6.91
N GLU A 962 -16.65 11.83 7.85
CA GLU A 962 -17.00 11.88 9.26
C GLU A 962 -18.26 12.69 9.52
N ASP A 963 -18.37 13.85 8.88
CA ASP A 963 -19.55 14.71 9.00
C ASP A 963 -20.79 14.06 8.40
N ALA A 964 -20.65 13.40 7.23
CA ALA A 964 -21.72 12.63 6.60
C ALA A 964 -22.15 11.44 7.48
N HIS A 965 -21.21 10.85 8.21
CA HIS A 965 -21.49 9.80 9.19
C HIS A 965 -22.24 10.35 10.42
N ARG A 966 -21.78 11.45 11.00
CA ARG A 966 -22.46 12.12 12.13
C ARG A 966 -23.87 12.61 11.78
N ARG A 967 -24.08 13.03 10.53
CA ARG A 967 -25.38 13.44 9.99
C ARG A 967 -26.26 12.26 9.57
N GLY A 968 -25.80 11.02 9.73
CA GLY A 968 -26.59 9.82 9.49
C GLY A 968 -26.78 9.44 8.03
N VAL A 969 -26.03 10.04 7.10
CA VAL A 969 -26.02 9.67 5.68
C VAL A 969 -25.19 8.41 5.45
N LEU A 970 -24.02 8.35 6.10
CA LEU A 970 -23.12 7.20 6.06
C LEU A 970 -23.13 6.46 7.40
N ARG A 971 -22.97 5.14 7.38
CA ARG A 971 -22.68 4.31 8.55
C ARG A 971 -21.24 3.80 8.49
N ARG A 972 -20.71 3.38 9.64
CA ARG A 972 -19.40 2.72 9.70
C ARG A 972 -19.55 1.22 9.90
N SER A 973 -18.67 0.47 9.24
CA SER A 973 -18.49 -0.96 9.48
C SER A 973 -17.00 -1.23 9.58
N GLY A 974 -16.48 -1.34 10.81
CA GLY A 974 -15.04 -1.36 11.07
C GLY A 974 -14.33 -0.12 10.48
N ALA A 975 -13.35 -0.35 9.60
CA ALA A 975 -12.59 0.70 8.92
C ALA A 975 -13.23 1.19 7.58
N TYR A 976 -14.48 0.81 7.31
CA TYR A 976 -15.22 1.16 6.09
C TYR A 976 -16.37 2.14 6.36
N PHE A 977 -16.68 2.97 5.36
CA PHE A 977 -17.92 3.75 5.28
C PHE A 977 -18.90 3.10 4.29
N GLU A 978 -20.17 3.08 4.63
CA GLU A 978 -21.26 2.58 3.78
C GLU A 978 -22.41 3.57 3.78
N PHE A 979 -23.20 3.63 2.70
CA PHE A 979 -24.46 4.38 2.74
C PHE A 979 -25.41 3.72 3.74
N ARG A 980 -26.01 4.53 4.62
CA ARG A 980 -26.91 4.00 5.64
C ARG A 980 -28.14 3.33 5.02
N HIS A 981 -28.64 3.89 3.93
CA HIS A 981 -29.82 3.42 3.22
C HIS A 981 -29.44 3.09 1.78
N LEU A 982 -29.58 1.82 1.40
CA LEU A 982 -29.37 1.39 0.01
C LEU A 982 -30.30 2.12 -0.96
N ARG A 983 -31.55 2.41 -0.55
CA ARG A 983 -32.49 3.24 -1.33
C ARG A 983 -31.97 4.67 -1.55
N LEU A 984 -31.36 5.29 -0.54
CA LEU A 984 -30.72 6.60 -0.69
C LEU A 984 -29.51 6.53 -1.63
N GLN A 985 -28.71 5.47 -1.54
CA GLN A 985 -27.58 5.26 -2.46
C GLN A 985 -28.05 5.09 -3.90
N ALA A 986 -29.08 4.28 -4.14
CA ALA A 986 -29.68 4.07 -5.46
C ALA A 986 -30.27 5.39 -6.00
N HIS A 987 -31.08 6.09 -5.19
CA HIS A 987 -31.63 7.40 -5.54
C HIS A 987 -30.55 8.40 -5.95
N LEU A 988 -29.47 8.51 -5.17
CA LEU A 988 -28.35 9.39 -5.49
C LEU A 988 -27.55 8.92 -6.72
N ALA A 989 -27.48 7.61 -6.99
CA ALA A 989 -26.80 7.09 -8.16
C ALA A 989 -27.57 7.44 -9.45
N ASP A 990 -28.89 7.24 -9.43
CA ASP A 990 -29.80 7.42 -10.56
C ASP A 990 -30.04 8.91 -10.91
N ARG A 991 -30.03 9.81 -9.91
CA ARG A 991 -30.37 11.24 -10.06
C ARG A 991 -29.57 12.09 -11.05
N GLY A 992 -28.60 11.56 -11.77
CA GLY A 992 -27.96 12.33 -12.84
C GLY A 992 -27.62 11.53 -14.07
N THR A 993 -28.45 10.53 -14.38
CA THR A 993 -28.75 10.21 -15.78
C THR A 993 -29.59 11.32 -16.44
N ASP A 994 -30.35 12.12 -15.68
CA ASP A 994 -31.24 13.15 -16.22
C ASP A 994 -30.58 14.51 -16.49
N ASP A 995 -29.43 14.82 -15.89
CA ASP A 995 -28.79 16.14 -15.98
C ASP A 995 -27.90 16.32 -17.25
N GLY A 996 -28.09 15.48 -18.27
CA GLY A 996 -27.23 15.38 -19.45
C GLY A 996 -27.90 15.41 -20.81
N THR A 997 -29.24 15.50 -20.90
CA THR A 997 -29.93 15.55 -22.19
C THR A 997 -31.14 16.45 -22.11
N HIS A 998 -31.16 17.48 -22.96
CA HIS A 998 -32.34 18.25 -23.32
C HIS A 998 -33.61 17.38 -23.39
N PRO A 999 -34.80 17.90 -22.97
CA PRO A 999 -36.06 17.19 -23.13
C PRO A 999 -36.34 17.03 -24.63
N SER A 1000 -36.02 15.86 -25.17
CA SER A 1000 -36.51 15.46 -26.49
C SER A 1000 -37.89 14.83 -26.28
N VAL A 1001 -38.89 15.59 -26.72
CA VAL A 1001 -40.23 15.21 -27.21
C VAL A 1001 -40.69 13.77 -26.87
N PRO A 1002 -41.87 13.59 -26.25
CA PRO A 1002 -42.42 12.26 -26.00
C PRO A 1002 -42.64 11.51 -27.32
N ARG A 1003 -41.91 10.41 -27.49
CA ARG A 1003 -42.04 9.52 -28.64
C ARG A 1003 -43.34 8.73 -28.49
N GLN A 1004 -44.36 9.15 -29.22
CA GLN A 1004 -45.61 8.41 -29.40
C GLN A 1004 -45.35 7.00 -29.91
N ALA A 1005 -46.20 6.11 -29.43
CA ALA A 1005 -46.27 4.69 -29.73
C ALA A 1005 -46.33 4.38 -31.24
N ALA A 1006 -45.64 3.33 -31.65
CA ALA A 1006 -46.00 2.53 -32.80
C ALA A 1006 -45.58 1.07 -32.58
N ALA A 1007 -46.55 0.26 -32.16
CA ALA A 1007 -46.50 -1.18 -32.31
C ALA A 1007 -46.72 -1.58 -33.79
N SER A 1008 -46.25 -2.78 -34.13
CA SER A 1008 -46.34 -3.47 -35.44
C SER A 1008 -45.35 -2.93 -36.50
N ARG A 1009 -44.58 -3.74 -37.25
CA ARG A 1009 -44.88 -5.04 -37.86
C ARG A 1009 -43.64 -5.92 -38.02
N VAL A 1010 -43.90 -7.21 -37.87
CA VAL A 1010 -43.31 -8.39 -38.53
C VAL A 1010 -42.66 -8.08 -39.89
N GLY A 1011 -41.50 -8.70 -40.18
CA GLY A 1011 -41.07 -8.88 -41.56
C GLY A 1011 -39.56 -9.04 -41.80
N THR A 1012 -39.05 -10.25 -41.58
CA THR A 1012 -38.14 -10.99 -42.48
C THR A 1012 -37.02 -10.28 -43.28
N ARG A 1013 -35.84 -10.91 -43.16
CA ARG A 1013 -34.89 -11.32 -44.22
C ARG A 1013 -33.70 -10.40 -44.58
N ARG A 1014 -32.53 -10.97 -44.22
CA ARG A 1014 -31.36 -11.33 -45.07
C ARG A 1014 -30.39 -10.26 -45.56
N SER A 1015 -29.12 -10.57 -45.22
CA SER A 1015 -27.89 -10.51 -46.05
C SER A 1015 -27.40 -9.10 -46.37
N GLN A 1016 -26.12 -8.74 -46.40
CA GLN A 1016 -24.82 -9.37 -46.60
C GLN A 1016 -23.84 -8.22 -46.26
N ARG A 1017 -22.88 -8.35 -45.36
CA ARG A 1017 -21.47 -8.70 -45.58
C ARG A 1017 -20.72 -8.49 -44.27
#